data_AF-A0A2T4T878-F1
#
_entry.id   AF-A0A2T4T878-F1
#
_cell.length_a   1.000
_cell.length_b   1.000
_cell.length_c   1.000
_cell.angle_alpha   90.00
_cell.angle_beta   90.00
_cell.angle_gamma   90.00
#
_symmetry.space_group_name_H-M   'P 1'
#
loop_
_entity.id
_entity.type
_entity.pdbx_description
1 polymer ?
#
loop_
_entity_poly.entity_id
_entity_poly.type
_entity_poly.pdbx_seq_one_letter_code
_entity_poly.pdbx_strand_id
1 'polypeptide(L)'
;MIKIKLLLLALLFMVMPKGLYAYTNGQIVKINSMNYKVMSSVNHTLAFLNAGDLAGELVIPGTVSDGNGTTFTVTRVTFVNGYRCDKITSVKLPDTVTDLDVGVFAGASLESIYISKSVKNIEENANTQLKKVPKYKVADDNPNFKSDNNGVLYSKDGKTLRFVPSSIPLVNGAYTVDPNVEKITKSCFTLISGLKKIILPPNLKEVSVGYPSIAPIDELEEFEIASGGNTLYTTKEGVLCKGDVLIFYPRAKNVVDYKVPDGITTLATFSIAYPRDMKTIDLNQVTSMEKSSLLAAYKLTTITLPKDLKKYDPDTKKGMTPGCIGSCSILTEYKVPDENTDFEAVDSVVYSKPNKDILYLYPAGKPGEVYDMLPSTKVIEALAFWSVQKLTGITFPAGLESINDEAFRQLPKLENVTFVEPSNVKHLGTAVFRACPKLKEVTLPSKVTSLDKPFDGCAALETINVPDGSQLKKIRSNSFSNNKKLKHFNFEGSCQLEEIESDAFAYLPELESFKFPKTVKTIKTNAFRGCKGMTTAEFPDDAEIEIIGKGAFADCGLKNFTIPNNVKGIEREAFNKCEALTVVNISDKTTKISPEAFKSCFKLTDINVSKDNTVYSSVDGYLLSKDKKTLKIFPAGKANDRFTLLPPSITTIGEYAFYDCTVLKNVVIPNLVTKIEKRAFGLCKNLNLITFLCDKVIDPANINQAQNEMSFDDGTQAPNMFDHITIHVRKELYNDYNAHSFYNKFNGVIEQSFLVGTEEYIPVSETVVDLLKTESTDHTFVLPTSVKHPTKNKTYSVNLIGDYAFQKTTDKVKEVVVKKDIEYIGAQAFVTDIANKTSTVKNVFFIEGNPTKKMLSTTRFELDETNIDYCEFAKTTKIYVKKSACEKYKEKWNKQIYDIPTHGYKPSPFNFTDQIDYKIPGVTITHKYGTFAREFDTDFSIYNAENGNSNVAAFVAKVSDVKPGSGDYGNAEHHVKMTSVDVNGGYSGGYGYVPAYTGVLLKVLDKEAASNGFYYAIGEHDDATYTISNNIMTGITVNSSNVPASVADPVYVIQGGVFKKAKANIGNFPIHQAYAKISGVPAGAKLRFVFSDDNISTGITAIDTKKADDNVYYNLNGQRVTNPQHGVFIHGGRKVIIK
;
A
#
# COMPACT_ATOMS: atom_id res chain seq x y z
N MET A 1 -3.59 2.00 46.05
CA MET A 1 -3.51 3.13 45.09
C MET A 1 -3.75 2.62 43.68
N ILE A 2 -5.00 2.68 43.24
CA ILE A 2 -5.51 2.13 41.99
C ILE A 2 -6.28 3.27 41.34
N LYS A 3 -5.64 4.14 40.55
CA LYS A 3 -6.36 5.16 39.75
C LYS A 3 -5.63 5.79 38.56
N ILE A 4 -4.42 5.34 38.18
CA ILE A 4 -3.68 5.94 37.04
C ILE A 4 -3.46 4.97 35.86
N LYS A 5 -3.82 3.69 35.95
CA LYS A 5 -3.58 2.72 34.85
C LYS A 5 -4.75 2.45 33.89
N LEU A 6 -5.93 3.04 34.09
CA LEU A 6 -7.10 2.77 33.22
C LEU A 6 -7.21 3.68 31.99
N LEU A 7 -6.52 4.83 31.95
CA LEU A 7 -6.66 5.76 30.82
C LEU A 7 -5.81 5.36 29.59
N LEU A 8 -4.70 4.65 29.78
CA LEU A 8 -3.80 4.26 28.70
C LEU A 8 -4.26 3.02 27.91
N LEU A 9 -5.16 2.21 28.47
CA LEU A 9 -5.69 1.01 27.77
C LEU A 9 -6.91 1.32 26.88
N ALA A 10 -7.67 2.39 27.19
CA ALA A 10 -8.81 2.83 26.40
C ALA A 10 -8.40 3.70 25.18
N LEU A 11 -7.22 4.35 25.23
CA LEU A 11 -6.69 5.16 24.14
C LEU A 11 -6.01 4.33 23.02
N LEU A 12 -5.63 3.08 23.28
CA LEU A 12 -4.92 2.24 22.29
C LEU A 12 -5.81 1.52 21.26
N PHE A 13 -7.14 1.55 21.39
CA PHE A 13 -8.07 0.96 20.42
C PHE A 13 -8.95 1.99 19.70
N MET A 14 -8.68 3.28 19.86
CA MET A 14 -9.41 4.37 19.19
C MET A 14 -8.81 4.85 17.86
N VAL A 15 -7.77 4.18 17.35
CA VAL A 15 -7.28 4.42 15.99
C VAL A 15 -7.10 3.08 15.26
N MET A 16 -8.22 2.40 14.97
CA MET A 16 -8.23 1.55 13.78
C MET A 16 -8.26 2.52 12.58
N PRO A 17 -7.26 2.51 11.69
CA PRO A 17 -7.33 3.30 10.47
C PRO A 17 -8.60 2.92 9.72
N LYS A 18 -9.37 3.93 9.29
CA LYS A 18 -10.57 3.82 8.43
C LYS A 18 -10.23 3.37 6.99
N GLY A 19 -9.31 2.40 6.85
CA GLY A 19 -8.93 1.80 5.57
C GLY A 19 -9.45 0.38 5.51
N LEU A 20 -9.99 -0.01 4.37
CA LEU A 20 -10.72 -1.25 4.19
C LEU A 20 -9.90 -2.46 4.56
N TYR A 21 -10.49 -3.38 5.31
CA TYR A 21 -9.92 -4.70 5.56
C TYR A 21 -10.73 -5.74 4.80
N ALA A 22 -10.05 -6.72 4.24
CA ALA A 22 -10.60 -8.04 4.09
C ALA A 22 -11.08 -8.51 5.45
N TYR A 23 -12.39 -8.63 5.63
CA TYR A 23 -12.89 -9.22 6.86
C TYR A 23 -12.27 -10.60 7.05
N THR A 24 -11.69 -10.85 8.23
CA THR A 24 -11.26 -12.18 8.63
C THR A 24 -12.23 -12.72 9.65
N ASN A 25 -12.54 -14.02 9.59
CA ASN A 25 -13.32 -14.64 10.66
C ASN A 25 -12.62 -14.36 12.00
N GLY A 26 -13.39 -13.90 12.98
CA GLY A 26 -12.92 -13.48 14.30
C GLY A 26 -12.48 -12.02 14.41
N GLN A 27 -12.35 -11.26 13.31
CA GLN A 27 -11.99 -9.84 13.37
C GLN A 27 -13.04 -9.04 14.14
N ILE A 28 -12.59 -8.09 14.97
CA ILE A 28 -13.48 -7.12 15.62
C ILE A 28 -13.51 -5.84 14.80
N VAL A 29 -14.71 -5.35 14.52
CA VAL A 29 -14.97 -4.22 13.63
C VAL A 29 -15.97 -3.28 14.28
N LYS A 30 -15.79 -1.97 14.08
CA LYS A 30 -16.69 -0.94 14.58
C LYS A 30 -17.50 -0.38 13.41
N ILE A 31 -18.82 -0.55 13.44
CA ILE A 31 -19.76 -0.11 12.40
C ILE A 31 -20.87 0.68 13.09
N ASN A 32 -21.18 1.89 12.60
CA ASN A 32 -22.24 2.76 13.17
C ASN A 32 -22.17 2.91 14.70
N SER A 33 -20.97 3.16 15.23
CA SER A 33 -20.68 3.31 16.67
C SER A 33 -20.83 2.05 17.54
N MET A 34 -21.21 0.91 16.95
CA MET A 34 -21.28 -0.38 17.63
C MET A 34 -20.09 -1.26 17.24
N ASN A 35 -19.62 -2.11 18.15
CA ASN A 35 -18.57 -3.07 17.86
C ASN A 35 -19.16 -4.46 17.63
N TYR A 36 -18.61 -5.17 16.65
CA TYR A 36 -19.02 -6.48 16.21
C TYR A 36 -17.82 -7.39 16.00
N LYS A 37 -18.00 -8.70 16.15
CA LYS A 37 -17.06 -9.74 15.75
C LYS A 37 -17.54 -10.37 14.44
N VAL A 38 -16.68 -10.43 13.43
CA VAL A 38 -16.95 -11.11 12.16
C VAL A 38 -17.06 -12.61 12.40
N MET A 39 -18.22 -13.18 12.09
CA MET A 39 -18.47 -14.61 12.22
C MET A 39 -18.14 -15.35 10.93
N SER A 40 -18.53 -14.77 9.79
CA SER A 40 -18.15 -15.27 8.46
C SER A 40 -17.86 -14.09 7.53
N SER A 41 -16.63 -14.03 7.02
CA SER A 41 -16.25 -13.08 5.99
C SER A 41 -16.79 -13.45 4.60
N VAL A 42 -17.19 -14.70 4.40
CA VAL A 42 -17.74 -15.22 3.13
C VAL A 42 -19.25 -15.00 3.09
N ASN A 43 -19.94 -15.28 4.19
CA ASN A 43 -21.40 -15.13 4.29
C ASN A 43 -21.81 -13.76 4.86
N HIS A 44 -20.83 -12.88 5.12
CA HIS A 44 -21.01 -11.56 5.71
C HIS A 44 -21.90 -11.58 6.98
N THR A 45 -21.51 -12.36 8.00
CA THR A 45 -22.25 -12.42 9.27
C THR A 45 -21.44 -11.86 10.46
N LEU A 46 -22.14 -11.24 11.42
CA LEU A 46 -21.57 -10.58 12.60
C LEU A 46 -22.19 -11.07 13.92
N ALA A 47 -21.40 -10.98 14.99
CA ALA A 47 -21.86 -11.05 16.37
C ALA A 47 -21.68 -9.71 17.07
N PHE A 48 -22.71 -9.17 17.72
CA PHE A 48 -22.63 -7.91 18.47
C PHE A 48 -21.77 -8.06 19.73
N LEU A 49 -20.95 -7.04 20.05
CA LEU A 49 -20.11 -6.97 21.25
C LEU A 49 -20.59 -5.88 22.22
N ASN A 50 -20.61 -4.63 21.78
CA ASN A 50 -21.08 -3.50 22.58
C ASN A 50 -21.49 -2.29 21.72
N ALA A 51 -22.04 -1.27 22.38
CA ALA A 51 -22.61 -0.08 21.75
C ALA A 51 -21.82 1.22 22.04
N GLY A 52 -20.53 1.11 22.35
CA GLY A 52 -19.68 2.27 22.64
C GLY A 52 -20.24 3.13 23.79
N ASP A 53 -20.55 4.39 23.49
CA ASP A 53 -21.05 5.38 24.47
C ASP A 53 -22.57 5.46 24.61
N LEU A 54 -23.33 4.66 23.85
CA LEU A 54 -24.79 4.60 23.94
C LEU A 54 -25.24 4.32 25.39
N ALA A 55 -26.32 4.99 25.81
CA ALA A 55 -26.91 4.88 27.14
C ALA A 55 -28.42 4.65 27.04
N GLY A 56 -28.99 3.91 27.99
CA GLY A 56 -30.42 3.58 27.99
C GLY A 56 -30.76 2.30 27.23
N GLU A 57 -31.79 2.35 26.37
CA GLU A 57 -32.22 1.20 25.56
C GLU A 57 -31.28 0.96 24.37
N LEU A 58 -30.84 -0.28 24.21
CA LEU A 58 -30.04 -0.74 23.07
C LEU A 58 -30.91 -1.45 22.04
N VAL A 59 -30.96 -0.92 20.80
CA VAL A 59 -31.56 -1.61 19.64
C VAL A 59 -30.44 -2.15 18.76
N ILE A 60 -30.35 -3.49 18.64
CA ILE A 60 -29.36 -4.13 17.76
C ILE A 60 -29.95 -4.24 16.35
N PRO A 61 -29.27 -3.75 15.30
CA PRO A 61 -29.76 -3.86 13.92
C PRO A 61 -29.62 -5.28 13.38
N GLY A 62 -30.55 -5.72 12.51
CA GLY A 62 -30.48 -7.04 11.86
C GLY A 62 -29.43 -7.12 10.75
N THR A 63 -29.18 -6.01 10.05
CA THR A 63 -28.11 -5.86 9.05
C THR A 63 -27.37 -4.54 9.24
N VAL A 64 -26.09 -4.49 8.86
CA VAL A 64 -25.24 -3.30 8.92
C VAL A 64 -24.32 -3.19 7.71
N SER A 65 -24.23 -2.00 7.11
CA SER A 65 -23.23 -1.68 6.08
C SER A 65 -21.98 -1.10 6.72
N ASP A 66 -20.81 -1.52 6.25
CA ASP A 66 -19.51 -1.02 6.73
C ASP A 66 -19.06 0.32 6.12
N GLY A 67 -19.84 0.88 5.18
CA GLY A 67 -19.50 2.09 4.43
C GLY A 67 -18.29 1.91 3.51
N ASN A 68 -17.93 0.67 3.22
CA ASN A 68 -16.71 0.23 2.56
C ASN A 68 -17.04 -0.95 1.61
N GLY A 69 -18.27 -1.01 1.12
CA GLY A 69 -18.66 -1.95 0.10
C GLY A 69 -19.08 -3.33 0.60
N THR A 70 -19.31 -3.52 1.90
CA THR A 70 -19.80 -4.80 2.46
C THR A 70 -21.00 -4.59 3.38
N THR A 71 -22.09 -5.31 3.12
CA THR A 71 -23.25 -5.39 4.03
C THR A 71 -23.27 -6.71 4.79
N PHE A 72 -23.42 -6.65 6.11
CA PHE A 72 -23.43 -7.78 7.02
C PHE A 72 -24.80 -8.05 7.64
N THR A 73 -25.06 -9.31 8.01
CA THR A 73 -26.19 -9.73 8.85
C THR A 73 -25.74 -10.01 10.28
N VAL A 74 -26.41 -9.45 11.29
CA VAL A 74 -26.11 -9.67 12.72
C VAL A 74 -26.92 -10.86 13.21
N THR A 75 -26.25 -11.96 13.56
CA THR A 75 -26.91 -13.23 13.91
C THR A 75 -26.70 -13.66 15.36
N ARG A 76 -25.81 -12.99 16.11
CA ARG A 76 -25.40 -13.41 17.44
C ARG A 76 -25.03 -12.24 18.35
N VAL A 77 -25.04 -12.45 19.65
CA VAL A 77 -24.45 -11.55 20.66
C VAL A 77 -23.35 -12.30 21.39
N THR A 78 -22.16 -11.72 21.49
CA THR A 78 -20.98 -12.36 22.06
C THR A 78 -20.21 -11.45 23.01
N PHE A 79 -19.21 -12.01 23.69
CA PHE A 79 -18.35 -11.30 24.62
C PHE A 79 -16.90 -11.35 24.18
N VAL A 80 -16.24 -10.20 24.26
CA VAL A 80 -14.78 -10.08 24.21
C VAL A 80 -14.35 -9.11 25.31
N ASN A 81 -13.31 -9.48 26.06
CA ASN A 81 -12.80 -8.65 27.13
C ASN A 81 -12.42 -7.25 26.62
N GLY A 82 -12.81 -6.21 27.36
CA GLY A 82 -12.62 -4.80 26.97
C GLY A 82 -13.82 -4.16 26.24
N TYR A 83 -14.77 -4.94 25.69
CA TYR A 83 -15.98 -4.41 25.06
C TYR A 83 -17.15 -4.46 26.04
N ARG A 84 -17.53 -3.31 26.59
CA ARG A 84 -18.50 -3.19 27.68
C ARG A 84 -19.71 -2.33 27.32
N CYS A 85 -20.83 -2.62 27.95
CA CYS A 85 -22.14 -1.98 27.82
C CYS A 85 -22.55 -1.26 29.12
N ASP A 86 -21.60 -0.60 29.82
CA ASP A 86 -21.79 -0.12 31.20
C ASP A 86 -22.95 0.89 31.41
N LYS A 87 -23.44 1.55 30.35
CA LYS A 87 -24.54 2.54 30.39
C LYS A 87 -25.89 2.00 29.88
N ILE A 88 -25.96 0.74 29.48
CA ILE A 88 -27.16 0.13 28.89
C ILE A 88 -28.08 -0.41 29.99
N THR A 89 -29.39 -0.14 29.86
CA THR A 89 -30.43 -0.51 30.86
C THR A 89 -31.50 -1.47 30.32
N SER A 90 -31.67 -1.57 29.00
CA SER A 90 -32.55 -2.55 28.34
C SER A 90 -32.02 -2.88 26.93
N VAL A 91 -32.44 -4.02 26.36
CA VAL A 91 -31.99 -4.49 25.04
C VAL A 91 -33.16 -5.01 24.21
N LYS A 92 -33.21 -4.62 22.93
CA LYS A 92 -34.10 -5.17 21.90
C LYS A 92 -33.29 -5.92 20.84
N LEU A 93 -33.54 -7.23 20.75
CA LEU A 93 -32.90 -8.12 19.77
C LEU A 93 -33.69 -8.13 18.45
N PRO A 94 -33.02 -8.13 17.28
CA PRO A 94 -33.67 -8.34 15.99
C PRO A 94 -33.94 -9.83 15.76
N ASP A 95 -34.90 -10.15 14.88
CA ASP A 95 -35.26 -11.54 14.55
C ASP A 95 -34.15 -12.33 13.83
N THR A 96 -33.10 -11.64 13.36
CA THR A 96 -31.90 -12.27 12.80
C THR A 96 -31.00 -12.90 13.86
N VAL A 97 -31.12 -12.49 15.13
CA VAL A 97 -30.31 -13.03 16.24
C VAL A 97 -30.89 -14.36 16.72
N THR A 98 -30.05 -15.40 16.73
CA THR A 98 -30.41 -16.77 17.15
C THR A 98 -29.69 -17.24 18.41
N ASP A 99 -28.58 -16.61 18.80
CA ASP A 99 -27.70 -17.10 19.86
C ASP A 99 -27.19 -15.96 20.78
N LEU A 100 -27.14 -16.23 22.08
CA LEU A 100 -26.52 -15.39 23.11
C LEU A 100 -25.41 -16.19 23.82
N ASP A 101 -24.17 -15.76 23.70
CA ASP A 101 -23.01 -16.49 24.25
C ASP A 101 -22.73 -16.19 25.74
N VAL A 102 -21.70 -16.82 26.30
CA VAL A 102 -21.11 -16.45 27.59
C VAL A 102 -20.80 -14.95 27.68
N GLY A 103 -21.18 -14.32 28.79
CA GLY A 103 -20.72 -12.98 29.17
C GLY A 103 -21.28 -11.80 28.36
N VAL A 104 -22.36 -12.01 27.62
CA VAL A 104 -23.00 -10.95 26.81
C VAL A 104 -23.41 -9.73 27.62
N PHE A 105 -23.43 -8.57 26.95
CA PHE A 105 -23.77 -7.27 27.55
C PHE A 105 -22.90 -6.88 28.76
N ALA A 106 -21.63 -7.28 28.74
CA ALA A 106 -20.69 -7.07 29.83
C ALA A 106 -20.73 -5.65 30.41
N GLY A 107 -20.96 -5.52 31.72
CA GLY A 107 -21.03 -4.27 32.46
C GLY A 107 -22.40 -3.61 32.53
N ALA A 108 -23.38 -4.07 31.74
CA ALA A 108 -24.72 -3.50 31.74
C ALA A 108 -25.47 -3.77 33.05
N SER A 109 -26.31 -2.81 33.44
CA SER A 109 -27.26 -2.94 34.54
C SER A 109 -28.66 -3.06 33.95
N LEU A 110 -29.01 -4.24 33.46
CA LEU A 110 -30.25 -4.45 32.72
C LEU A 110 -31.46 -4.60 33.66
N GLU A 111 -32.55 -3.88 33.38
CA GLU A 111 -33.82 -4.02 34.09
C GLU A 111 -34.65 -5.18 33.52
N SER A 112 -34.74 -5.25 32.19
CA SER A 112 -35.43 -6.34 31.48
C SER A 112 -34.83 -6.61 30.11
N ILE A 113 -35.04 -7.83 29.61
CA ILE A 113 -34.69 -8.23 28.25
C ILE A 113 -35.82 -9.06 27.64
N TYR A 114 -36.12 -8.81 26.35
CA TYR A 114 -37.10 -9.58 25.59
C TYR A 114 -36.41 -10.64 24.72
N ILE A 115 -36.80 -11.90 24.88
CA ILE A 115 -36.30 -13.04 24.12
C ILE A 115 -37.32 -13.37 23.02
N SER A 116 -36.98 -13.06 21.77
CA SER A 116 -37.84 -13.29 20.59
C SER A 116 -37.94 -14.78 20.23
N LYS A 117 -38.86 -15.13 19.32
CA LYS A 117 -39.03 -16.49 18.79
C LYS A 117 -37.81 -17.05 18.05
N SER A 118 -36.93 -16.18 17.55
CA SER A 118 -35.73 -16.56 16.78
C SER A 118 -34.60 -17.07 17.67
N VAL A 119 -34.57 -16.70 18.95
CA VAL A 119 -33.50 -17.10 19.88
C VAL A 119 -33.62 -18.59 20.20
N LYS A 120 -32.62 -19.35 19.74
CA LYS A 120 -32.52 -20.80 19.89
C LYS A 120 -31.66 -21.18 21.09
N ASN A 121 -30.54 -20.48 21.28
CA ASN A 121 -29.57 -20.83 22.30
C ASN A 121 -29.23 -19.62 23.18
N ILE A 122 -29.15 -19.86 24.47
CA ILE A 122 -28.58 -18.94 25.46
C ILE A 122 -27.56 -19.77 26.25
N GLU A 123 -26.28 -19.39 26.24
CA GLU A 123 -25.26 -20.15 26.98
C GLU A 123 -25.44 -19.99 28.50
N GLU A 124 -25.08 -21.00 29.29
CA GLU A 124 -25.32 -21.00 30.76
C GLU A 124 -24.65 -19.82 31.48
N ASN A 125 -23.59 -19.24 30.91
CA ASN A 125 -22.84 -18.15 31.52
C ASN A 125 -23.10 -16.78 30.87
N ALA A 126 -24.21 -16.61 30.16
CA ALA A 126 -24.56 -15.37 29.47
C ALA A 126 -24.51 -14.14 30.39
N ASN A 127 -24.95 -14.27 31.65
CA ASN A 127 -25.07 -13.15 32.59
C ASN A 127 -23.81 -12.83 33.40
N THR A 128 -22.73 -13.60 33.24
CA THR A 128 -21.56 -13.53 34.14
C THR A 128 -20.85 -12.19 34.16
N GLN A 129 -21.04 -11.36 33.13
CA GLN A 129 -20.38 -10.07 33.01
C GLN A 129 -21.31 -8.90 33.30
N LEU A 130 -22.59 -9.13 33.62
CA LEU A 130 -23.55 -8.07 33.96
C LEU A 130 -23.22 -7.43 35.32
N LYS A 131 -23.77 -6.24 35.58
CA LYS A 131 -23.82 -5.62 36.92
C LYS A 131 -25.18 -5.79 37.59
N LYS A 132 -26.22 -6.10 36.81
CA LYS A 132 -27.56 -6.45 37.28
C LYS A 132 -28.18 -7.44 36.30
N VAL A 133 -28.63 -8.59 36.80
CA VAL A 133 -29.31 -9.63 36.00
C VAL A 133 -30.77 -9.20 35.76
N PRO A 134 -31.23 -9.13 34.50
CA PRO A 134 -32.55 -8.59 34.16
C PRO A 134 -33.69 -9.54 34.50
N LYS A 135 -34.91 -8.99 34.52
CA LYS A 135 -36.13 -9.79 34.34
C LYS A 135 -36.26 -10.22 32.87
N TYR A 136 -36.43 -11.51 32.64
CA TYR A 136 -36.65 -12.05 31.30
C TYR A 136 -38.13 -11.98 30.93
N LYS A 137 -38.40 -11.55 29.71
CA LYS A 137 -39.70 -11.69 29.04
C LYS A 137 -39.48 -12.54 27.80
N VAL A 138 -40.13 -13.68 27.69
CA VAL A 138 -39.98 -14.58 26.54
C VAL A 138 -41.24 -14.51 25.68
N ALA A 139 -41.08 -14.45 24.35
CA ALA A 139 -42.20 -14.52 23.41
C ALA A 139 -42.98 -15.83 23.61
N ASP A 140 -44.32 -15.76 23.56
CA ASP A 140 -45.19 -16.92 23.81
C ASP A 140 -44.92 -18.08 22.84
N ASP A 141 -44.58 -17.74 21.60
CA ASP A 141 -44.24 -18.66 20.51
C ASP A 141 -42.76 -19.06 20.45
N ASN A 142 -41.92 -18.63 21.41
CA ASN A 142 -40.54 -19.13 21.49
C ASN A 142 -40.55 -20.65 21.79
N PRO A 143 -39.86 -21.48 20.99
CA PRO A 143 -39.91 -22.93 21.15
C PRO A 143 -38.96 -23.48 22.24
N ASN A 144 -38.00 -22.69 22.73
CA ASN A 144 -36.90 -23.17 23.56
C ASN A 144 -36.94 -22.69 25.02
N PHE A 145 -37.54 -21.52 25.28
CA PHE A 145 -37.52 -20.87 26.59
C PHE A 145 -38.92 -20.43 27.04
N LYS A 146 -39.05 -20.19 28.35
CA LYS A 146 -40.17 -19.45 28.95
C LYS A 146 -39.70 -18.66 30.17
N SER A 147 -40.50 -17.70 30.60
CA SER A 147 -40.27 -16.96 31.85
C SER A 147 -41.52 -16.95 32.73
N ASP A 148 -41.34 -16.86 34.05
CA ASP A 148 -42.44 -16.66 35.00
C ASP A 148 -42.78 -15.17 35.20
N ASN A 149 -43.75 -14.87 36.08
CA ASN A 149 -44.18 -13.50 36.39
C ASN A 149 -43.10 -12.65 37.10
N ASN A 150 -42.10 -13.28 37.70
CA ASN A 150 -40.98 -12.59 38.34
C ASN A 150 -39.82 -12.34 37.36
N GLY A 151 -39.91 -12.89 36.13
CA GLY A 151 -38.90 -12.80 35.09
C GLY A 151 -37.79 -13.84 35.22
N VAL A 152 -38.02 -14.93 35.96
CA VAL A 152 -37.10 -16.07 36.05
C VAL A 152 -37.12 -16.83 34.74
N LEU A 153 -35.94 -17.15 34.19
CA LEU A 153 -35.80 -17.81 32.89
C LEU A 153 -35.67 -19.32 33.03
N TYR A 154 -36.46 -20.05 32.25
CA TYR A 154 -36.45 -21.52 32.18
C TYR A 154 -36.33 -22.02 30.74
N SER A 155 -36.01 -23.31 30.58
CA SER A 155 -36.34 -24.06 29.35
C SER A 155 -37.85 -24.09 29.13
N LYS A 156 -38.30 -24.31 27.88
CA LYS A 156 -39.73 -24.29 27.52
C LYS A 156 -40.58 -25.25 28.37
N ASP A 157 -40.05 -26.43 28.69
CA ASP A 157 -40.71 -27.42 29.56
C ASP A 157 -40.75 -27.00 31.05
N GLY A 158 -39.92 -26.04 31.48
CA GLY A 158 -39.79 -25.57 32.87
C GLY A 158 -38.84 -26.40 33.73
N LYS A 159 -38.22 -27.44 33.18
CA LYS A 159 -37.39 -28.37 33.96
C LYS A 159 -35.97 -27.86 34.20
N THR A 160 -35.48 -26.96 33.36
CA THR A 160 -34.15 -26.34 33.52
C THR A 160 -34.30 -24.89 33.95
N LEU A 161 -33.90 -24.57 35.17
CA LEU A 161 -33.76 -23.21 35.67
C LEU A 161 -32.46 -22.61 35.15
N ARG A 162 -32.55 -21.50 34.42
CA ARG A 162 -31.40 -20.84 33.79
C ARG A 162 -30.91 -19.64 34.57
N PHE A 163 -31.77 -18.64 34.76
CA PHE A 163 -31.36 -17.37 35.42
C PHE A 163 -32.45 -16.84 36.32
N VAL A 164 -32.04 -16.40 37.52
CA VAL A 164 -32.87 -15.68 38.47
C VAL A 164 -32.51 -14.19 38.43
N PRO A 165 -33.48 -13.27 38.27
CA PRO A 165 -33.21 -11.83 38.25
C PRO A 165 -32.60 -11.31 39.54
N SER A 166 -31.75 -10.29 39.45
CA SER A 166 -31.15 -9.63 40.62
C SER A 166 -32.19 -9.03 41.59
N SER A 167 -33.37 -8.69 41.08
CA SER A 167 -34.48 -8.10 41.83
C SER A 167 -35.47 -9.12 42.38
N ILE A 168 -35.12 -10.41 42.43
CA ILE A 168 -36.03 -11.45 42.90
C ILE A 168 -36.40 -11.22 44.38
N PRO A 169 -37.68 -11.33 44.77
CA PRO A 169 -38.06 -11.25 46.18
C PRO A 169 -37.46 -12.42 46.98
N LEU A 170 -36.97 -12.13 48.18
CA LEU A 170 -36.41 -13.11 49.11
C LEU A 170 -37.26 -13.17 50.39
N VAL A 171 -37.42 -14.37 50.95
CA VAL A 171 -38.10 -14.57 52.24
C VAL A 171 -37.05 -14.85 53.30
N ASN A 172 -36.84 -13.92 54.24
CA ASN A 172 -35.80 -14.02 55.28
C ASN A 172 -34.39 -14.31 54.70
N GLY A 173 -34.06 -13.73 53.54
CA GLY A 173 -32.80 -13.98 52.84
C GLY A 173 -32.71 -15.34 52.14
N ALA A 174 -33.81 -16.10 52.08
CA ALA A 174 -33.90 -17.37 51.35
C ALA A 174 -34.61 -17.22 50.00
N TYR A 175 -34.17 -17.99 49.01
CA TYR A 175 -34.88 -18.21 47.75
C TYR A 175 -35.24 -19.69 47.59
N THR A 176 -36.51 -19.98 47.35
CA THR A 176 -37.01 -21.33 47.10
C THR A 176 -37.16 -21.55 45.60
N VAL A 177 -36.46 -22.55 45.07
CA VAL A 177 -36.54 -22.94 43.66
C VAL A 177 -37.88 -23.63 43.38
N ASP A 178 -38.46 -23.38 42.21
CA ASP A 178 -39.69 -24.03 41.76
C ASP A 178 -39.57 -25.58 41.84
N PRO A 179 -40.55 -26.28 42.44
CA PRO A 179 -40.46 -27.71 42.70
C PRO A 179 -40.39 -28.59 41.43
N ASN A 180 -40.78 -28.07 40.26
CA ASN A 180 -40.71 -28.78 38.98
C ASN A 180 -39.32 -28.73 38.32
N VAL A 181 -38.40 -27.92 38.85
CA VAL A 181 -37.04 -27.81 38.32
C VAL A 181 -36.28 -29.10 38.60
N GLU A 182 -35.78 -29.72 37.54
CA GLU A 182 -34.93 -30.92 37.59
C GLU A 182 -33.45 -30.58 37.35
N LYS A 183 -33.14 -29.43 36.73
CA LYS A 183 -31.77 -28.97 36.42
C LYS A 183 -31.56 -27.48 36.73
N ILE A 184 -30.42 -27.13 37.33
CA ILE A 184 -30.00 -25.74 37.59
C ILE A 184 -28.67 -25.46 36.88
N THR A 185 -28.61 -24.42 36.04
CA THR A 185 -27.41 -24.08 35.27
C THR A 185 -26.43 -23.20 36.03
N LYS A 186 -25.20 -23.04 35.50
CA LYS A 186 -24.19 -22.12 36.06
C LYS A 186 -24.70 -20.68 36.10
N SER A 187 -24.14 -19.87 36.98
CA SER A 187 -24.46 -18.45 37.13
C SER A 187 -25.92 -18.12 37.43
N CYS A 188 -26.75 -19.12 37.75
CA CYS A 188 -28.19 -18.96 37.91
C CYS A 188 -28.57 -17.92 38.95
N PHE A 189 -27.92 -17.98 40.11
CA PHE A 189 -28.09 -17.07 41.23
C PHE A 189 -26.90 -16.11 41.28
N THR A 190 -26.93 -15.06 40.47
CA THR A 190 -25.84 -14.09 40.36
C THR A 190 -26.37 -12.69 40.69
N LEU A 191 -25.60 -11.91 41.46
CA LEU A 191 -25.92 -10.50 41.77
C LEU A 191 -27.30 -10.33 42.44
N ILE A 192 -27.68 -11.25 43.33
CA ILE A 192 -28.91 -11.16 44.15
C ILE A 192 -28.49 -10.73 45.56
N SER A 193 -28.72 -9.46 45.89
CA SER A 193 -28.37 -8.93 47.22
C SER A 193 -29.29 -9.50 48.30
N GLY A 194 -28.73 -9.86 49.45
CA GLY A 194 -29.44 -10.43 50.59
C GLY A 194 -29.68 -11.94 50.51
N LEU A 195 -29.22 -12.63 49.45
CA LEU A 195 -29.41 -14.07 49.30
C LEU A 195 -28.42 -14.86 50.16
N LYS A 196 -28.91 -15.32 51.32
CA LYS A 196 -28.18 -16.10 52.32
C LYS A 196 -28.42 -17.60 52.21
N LYS A 197 -29.60 -18.02 51.77
CA LYS A 197 -29.99 -19.44 51.66
C LYS A 197 -30.65 -19.76 50.33
N ILE A 198 -30.31 -20.90 49.74
CA ILE A 198 -31.01 -21.44 48.56
C ILE A 198 -31.68 -22.76 48.94
N ILE A 199 -33.01 -22.82 48.81
CA ILE A 199 -33.80 -24.03 49.03
C ILE A 199 -34.04 -24.69 47.66
N LEU A 200 -33.37 -25.82 47.45
CA LEU A 200 -33.35 -26.59 46.21
C LEU A 200 -34.58 -27.51 46.10
N PRO A 201 -35.02 -27.85 44.87
CA PRO A 201 -36.27 -28.57 44.66
C PRO A 201 -36.15 -30.05 45.06
N PRO A 202 -37.26 -30.68 45.47
CA PRO A 202 -37.25 -32.02 46.06
C PRO A 202 -36.89 -33.13 45.04
N ASN A 203 -37.03 -32.85 43.73
CA ASN A 203 -36.77 -33.79 42.64
C ASN A 203 -35.59 -33.37 41.74
N LEU A 204 -34.64 -32.59 42.27
CA LEU A 204 -33.46 -32.14 41.55
C LEU A 204 -32.63 -33.32 41.02
N LYS A 205 -32.30 -33.33 39.73
CA LYS A 205 -31.51 -34.37 39.05
C LYS A 205 -30.11 -33.89 38.69
N GLU A 206 -29.96 -32.62 38.33
CA GLU A 206 -28.69 -32.08 37.86
C GLU A 206 -28.43 -30.65 38.39
N VAL A 207 -27.20 -30.40 38.82
CA VAL A 207 -26.67 -29.07 39.13
C VAL A 207 -25.42 -28.90 38.28
N SER A 208 -25.37 -27.86 37.44
CA SER A 208 -24.19 -27.61 36.63
C SER A 208 -22.99 -27.27 37.53
N VAL A 209 -21.91 -28.05 37.39
CA VAL A 209 -20.66 -27.88 38.14
C VAL A 209 -19.63 -27.13 37.29
N GLY A 210 -18.88 -26.19 37.89
CA GLY A 210 -17.80 -25.48 37.22
C GLY A 210 -17.72 -23.99 37.60
N TYR A 211 -16.98 -23.21 36.80
CA TYR A 211 -16.86 -21.76 36.99
C TYR A 211 -17.68 -20.94 36.00
N PRO A 212 -18.33 -19.87 36.47
CA PRO A 212 -18.68 -19.69 37.89
C PRO A 212 -19.68 -20.78 38.31
N SER A 213 -19.84 -20.95 39.62
CA SER A 213 -20.76 -21.94 40.17
C SER A 213 -22.21 -21.52 39.96
N ILE A 214 -23.20 -22.30 40.43
CA ILE A 214 -24.62 -21.93 40.29
C ILE A 214 -24.98 -20.65 41.06
N ALA A 215 -24.22 -20.29 42.09
CA ALA A 215 -24.51 -19.18 43.00
C ALA A 215 -23.23 -18.41 43.39
N PRO A 216 -22.57 -17.68 42.48
CA PRO A 216 -21.34 -16.96 42.76
C PRO A 216 -21.59 -15.68 43.59
N ILE A 217 -22.14 -15.83 44.79
CA ILE A 217 -22.60 -14.76 45.69
C ILE A 217 -21.79 -14.79 46.98
N ASP A 218 -21.30 -13.62 47.41
CA ASP A 218 -20.42 -13.46 48.59
C ASP A 218 -21.18 -13.39 49.94
N GLU A 219 -22.51 -13.53 49.88
CA GLU A 219 -23.45 -13.50 51.01
C GLU A 219 -24.11 -14.87 51.27
N LEU A 220 -23.91 -15.87 50.39
CA LEU A 220 -24.55 -17.17 50.53
C LEU A 220 -23.91 -17.96 51.68
N GLU A 221 -24.71 -18.37 52.66
CA GLU A 221 -24.31 -19.03 53.90
C GLU A 221 -24.60 -20.54 53.87
N GLU A 222 -25.71 -20.97 53.26
CA GLU A 222 -26.11 -22.39 53.24
C GLU A 222 -27.06 -22.78 52.07
N PHE A 223 -27.08 -24.08 51.77
CA PHE A 223 -28.10 -24.73 50.95
C PHE A 223 -29.04 -25.57 51.81
N GLU A 224 -30.27 -25.73 51.33
CA GLU A 224 -31.28 -26.62 51.89
C GLU A 224 -31.95 -27.41 50.74
N ILE A 225 -32.43 -28.63 51.02
CA ILE A 225 -33.18 -29.44 50.04
C ILE A 225 -34.61 -29.55 50.56
N ALA A 226 -35.60 -29.17 49.75
CA ALA A 226 -37.00 -29.28 50.12
C ALA A 226 -37.39 -30.76 50.40
N SER A 227 -38.19 -30.99 51.43
CA SER A 227 -38.64 -32.33 51.83
C SER A 227 -39.60 -32.96 50.81
N GLY A 228 -39.64 -34.29 50.74
CA GLY A 228 -40.72 -35.04 50.07
C GLY A 228 -40.48 -35.42 48.61
N GLY A 229 -39.23 -35.47 48.14
CA GLY A 229 -38.88 -35.98 46.80
C GLY A 229 -37.73 -36.98 46.78
N ASN A 230 -37.28 -37.36 45.58
CA ASN A 230 -36.34 -38.46 45.35
C ASN A 230 -35.00 -37.98 44.74
N THR A 231 -34.47 -36.86 45.23
CA THR A 231 -33.19 -36.32 44.76
C THR A 231 -31.98 -37.06 45.34
N LEU A 232 -30.92 -37.19 44.55
CA LEU A 232 -29.60 -37.68 44.99
C LEU A 232 -28.74 -36.60 45.68
N TYR A 233 -29.21 -35.34 45.67
CA TYR A 233 -28.52 -34.24 46.33
C TYR A 233 -28.91 -34.17 47.80
N THR A 234 -27.93 -33.88 48.64
CA THR A 234 -28.11 -33.72 50.09
C THR A 234 -27.41 -32.45 50.55
N THR A 235 -27.74 -31.98 51.74
CA THR A 235 -26.97 -30.94 52.40
C THR A 235 -26.37 -31.50 53.68
N LYS A 236 -25.07 -31.28 53.89
CA LYS A 236 -24.37 -31.64 55.12
C LYS A 236 -23.83 -30.35 55.70
N GLU A 237 -24.28 -29.95 56.89
CA GLU A 237 -23.84 -28.69 57.52
C GLU A 237 -23.97 -27.45 56.60
N GLY A 238 -25.02 -27.40 55.77
CA GLY A 238 -25.28 -26.28 54.86
C GLY A 238 -24.45 -26.26 53.56
N VAL A 239 -23.54 -27.22 53.32
CA VAL A 239 -22.89 -27.41 52.02
C VAL A 239 -23.68 -28.37 51.14
N LEU A 240 -23.64 -28.19 49.82
CA LEU A 240 -24.34 -29.04 48.86
C LEU A 240 -23.49 -30.24 48.46
N CYS A 241 -24.07 -31.44 48.56
CA CYS A 241 -23.43 -32.71 48.25
C CYS A 241 -24.29 -33.54 47.28
N LYS A 242 -23.67 -34.48 46.57
CA LYS A 242 -24.34 -35.53 45.79
C LYS A 242 -23.65 -36.87 46.09
N GLY A 243 -24.29 -37.74 46.87
CA GLY A 243 -23.63 -38.93 47.40
C GLY A 243 -22.37 -38.57 48.22
N ASP A 244 -21.22 -39.07 47.81
CA ASP A 244 -19.89 -38.85 48.41
C ASP A 244 -19.12 -37.66 47.81
N VAL A 245 -19.77 -36.86 46.94
CA VAL A 245 -19.16 -35.70 46.27
C VAL A 245 -19.62 -34.39 46.92
N LEU A 246 -18.67 -33.54 47.34
CA LEU A 246 -18.96 -32.14 47.67
C LEU A 246 -19.11 -31.36 46.38
N ILE A 247 -20.30 -30.78 46.17
CA ILE A 247 -20.64 -30.02 44.97
C ILE A 247 -20.41 -28.53 45.19
N PHE A 248 -20.76 -27.99 46.36
CA PHE A 248 -20.71 -26.55 46.60
C PHE A 248 -20.57 -26.19 48.09
N TYR A 249 -19.58 -25.34 48.39
CA TYR A 249 -19.38 -24.63 49.65
C TYR A 249 -19.82 -23.16 49.53
N PRO A 250 -20.79 -22.69 50.34
CA PRO A 250 -21.25 -21.30 50.34
C PRO A 250 -20.14 -20.30 50.73
N ARG A 251 -19.91 -19.24 49.95
CA ARG A 251 -18.79 -18.30 50.16
C ARG A 251 -18.80 -17.62 51.52
N ALA A 252 -20.00 -17.32 52.05
CA ALA A 252 -20.20 -16.64 53.33
C ALA A 252 -20.42 -17.61 54.50
N LYS A 253 -20.27 -18.93 54.29
CA LYS A 253 -20.33 -19.90 55.38
C LYS A 253 -19.29 -19.53 56.44
N ASN A 254 -19.78 -19.20 57.63
CA ASN A 254 -18.97 -18.66 58.73
C ASN A 254 -18.21 -19.77 59.46
N VAL A 255 -17.23 -20.38 58.79
CA VAL A 255 -16.37 -21.43 59.34
C VAL A 255 -14.91 -21.08 59.07
N VAL A 256 -14.13 -20.89 60.15
CA VAL A 256 -12.71 -20.52 60.10
C VAL A 256 -11.82 -21.73 59.88
N ASP A 257 -12.04 -22.80 60.65
CA ASP A 257 -11.32 -24.06 60.55
C ASP A 257 -12.29 -25.11 60.01
N TYR A 258 -12.16 -25.44 58.74
CA TYR A 258 -13.12 -26.29 58.05
C TYR A 258 -12.61 -27.73 57.94
N LYS A 259 -13.39 -28.69 58.40
CA LYS A 259 -13.16 -30.11 58.12
C LYS A 259 -14.17 -30.57 57.06
N VAL A 260 -13.70 -31.21 55.98
CA VAL A 260 -14.61 -31.77 54.98
C VAL A 260 -15.53 -32.83 55.64
N PRO A 261 -16.87 -32.76 55.48
CA PRO A 261 -17.81 -33.64 56.17
C PRO A 261 -17.54 -35.13 55.97
N ASP A 262 -17.84 -35.95 56.98
CA ASP A 262 -17.63 -37.40 56.92
C ASP A 262 -18.42 -38.05 55.77
N GLY A 263 -17.80 -39.06 55.14
CA GLY A 263 -18.33 -39.77 53.97
C GLY A 263 -18.20 -39.01 52.65
N ILE A 264 -17.58 -37.82 52.64
CA ILE A 264 -17.20 -37.13 51.40
C ILE A 264 -15.80 -37.58 50.98
N THR A 265 -15.72 -38.18 49.80
CA THR A 265 -14.47 -38.71 49.22
C THR A 265 -13.99 -37.88 48.04
N THR A 266 -14.86 -37.08 47.43
CA THR A 266 -14.56 -36.32 46.21
C THR A 266 -14.92 -34.84 46.36
N LEU A 267 -14.01 -33.95 45.97
CA LEU A 267 -14.29 -32.53 45.82
C LEU A 267 -14.46 -32.17 44.35
N ALA A 268 -15.66 -31.73 43.97
CA ALA A 268 -15.95 -31.36 42.59
C ALA A 268 -15.26 -30.05 42.18
N THR A 269 -15.17 -29.82 40.87
CA THR A 269 -14.56 -28.63 40.25
C THR A 269 -15.26 -27.34 40.75
N PHE A 270 -14.49 -26.42 41.35
CA PHE A 270 -14.98 -25.20 42.03
C PHE A 270 -15.95 -25.44 43.20
N SER A 271 -15.91 -26.61 43.83
CA SER A 271 -16.74 -26.92 45.01
C SER A 271 -16.47 -25.97 46.17
N ILE A 272 -15.22 -25.58 46.42
CA ILE A 272 -14.83 -24.60 47.44
C ILE A 272 -14.13 -23.42 46.75
N ALA A 273 -14.91 -22.45 46.29
CA ALA A 273 -14.39 -21.28 45.59
C ALA A 273 -14.72 -19.98 46.32
N TYR A 274 -13.71 -19.17 46.61
CA TYR A 274 -13.81 -17.87 47.32
C TYR A 274 -14.43 -17.95 48.73
N PRO A 275 -14.03 -18.90 49.60
CA PRO A 275 -14.50 -18.89 50.99
C PRO A 275 -13.98 -17.63 51.71
N ARG A 276 -14.88 -16.93 52.41
CA ARG A 276 -14.56 -15.62 53.01
C ARG A 276 -13.75 -15.68 54.28
N ASP A 277 -13.98 -16.69 55.11
CA ASP A 277 -13.46 -16.72 56.49
C ASP A 277 -12.55 -17.92 56.79
N MET A 278 -12.43 -18.87 55.86
CA MET A 278 -11.61 -20.08 55.99
C MET A 278 -10.12 -19.75 56.11
N LYS A 279 -9.51 -20.16 57.22
CA LYS A 279 -8.07 -20.07 57.53
C LYS A 279 -7.35 -21.40 57.48
N THR A 280 -8.00 -22.48 57.89
CA THR A 280 -7.46 -23.84 57.78
C THR A 280 -8.48 -24.79 57.18
N ILE A 281 -8.00 -25.84 56.49
CA ILE A 281 -8.85 -26.92 56.01
C ILE A 281 -8.21 -28.30 56.25
N ASP A 282 -8.99 -29.21 56.84
CA ASP A 282 -8.71 -30.63 56.90
C ASP A 282 -9.56 -31.36 55.85
N LEU A 283 -8.89 -31.97 54.87
CA LEU A 283 -9.54 -32.70 53.78
C LEU A 283 -10.11 -34.06 54.20
N ASN A 284 -9.89 -34.50 55.44
CA ASN A 284 -10.54 -35.65 56.06
C ASN A 284 -10.43 -36.95 55.23
N GLN A 285 -11.52 -37.40 54.59
CA GLN A 285 -11.62 -38.67 53.85
C GLN A 285 -11.52 -38.49 52.33
N VAL A 286 -11.13 -37.30 51.85
CA VAL A 286 -11.04 -37.01 50.43
C VAL A 286 -9.94 -37.85 49.77
N THR A 287 -10.32 -38.65 48.79
CA THR A 287 -9.41 -39.45 47.95
C THR A 287 -9.32 -38.91 46.53
N SER A 288 -10.20 -37.99 46.14
CA SER A 288 -10.23 -37.39 44.81
C SER A 288 -10.54 -35.89 44.86
N MET A 289 -9.74 -35.09 44.15
CA MET A 289 -9.93 -33.65 44.03
C MET A 289 -9.92 -33.26 42.56
N GLU A 290 -11.02 -32.71 42.07
CA GLU A 290 -11.08 -32.21 40.70
C GLU A 290 -10.36 -30.85 40.54
N LYS A 291 -10.11 -30.44 39.29
CA LYS A 291 -9.43 -29.18 38.96
C LYS A 291 -10.14 -27.99 39.60
N SER A 292 -9.37 -27.11 40.24
CA SER A 292 -9.86 -25.93 40.96
C SER A 292 -10.97 -26.21 42.00
N SER A 293 -10.98 -27.41 42.59
CA SER A 293 -11.91 -27.76 43.69
C SER A 293 -11.75 -26.86 44.91
N LEU A 294 -10.53 -26.40 45.22
CA LEU A 294 -10.26 -25.37 46.22
C LEU A 294 -9.60 -24.16 45.57
N LEU A 295 -10.35 -23.07 45.39
CA LEU A 295 -9.88 -21.89 44.65
C LEU A 295 -10.08 -20.60 45.45
N ALA A 296 -9.06 -19.73 45.39
CA ALA A 296 -9.14 -18.35 45.86
C ALA A 296 -9.56 -18.22 47.34
N ALA A 297 -9.12 -19.15 48.18
CA ALA A 297 -9.28 -19.06 49.63
C ALA A 297 -8.24 -18.07 50.21
N TYR A 298 -8.52 -16.77 50.08
CA TYR A 298 -7.53 -15.71 50.33
C TYR A 298 -7.08 -15.56 51.78
N LYS A 299 -7.78 -16.19 52.74
CA LYS A 299 -7.39 -16.22 54.17
C LYS A 299 -6.75 -17.55 54.59
N LEU A 300 -6.67 -18.54 53.69
CA LEU A 300 -6.21 -19.89 53.98
C LEU A 300 -4.69 -19.93 54.15
N THR A 301 -4.21 -20.39 55.31
CA THR A 301 -2.77 -20.50 55.64
C THR A 301 -2.27 -21.93 55.71
N THR A 302 -3.14 -22.91 55.96
CA THR A 302 -2.76 -24.33 56.13
C THR A 302 -3.79 -25.28 55.50
N ILE A 303 -3.30 -26.31 54.81
CA ILE A 303 -4.10 -27.43 54.27
C ILE A 303 -3.54 -28.74 54.80
N THR A 304 -4.40 -29.60 55.36
CA THR A 304 -4.04 -30.97 55.75
C THR A 304 -4.53 -31.95 54.68
N LEU A 305 -3.61 -32.69 54.06
CA LEU A 305 -3.92 -33.72 53.07
C LEU A 305 -4.27 -35.07 53.74
N PRO A 306 -5.18 -35.88 53.15
CA PRO A 306 -5.54 -37.19 53.68
C PRO A 306 -4.47 -38.25 53.44
N LYS A 307 -4.41 -39.26 54.31
CA LYS A 307 -3.51 -40.43 54.13
C LYS A 307 -3.82 -41.25 52.87
N ASP A 308 -5.09 -41.32 52.48
CA ASP A 308 -5.56 -42.15 51.37
C ASP A 308 -5.65 -41.40 50.04
N LEU A 309 -5.28 -40.11 49.99
CA LEU A 309 -5.24 -39.32 48.76
C LEU A 309 -4.14 -39.83 47.83
N LYS A 310 -4.52 -40.13 46.58
CA LYS A 310 -3.63 -40.66 45.54
C LYS A 310 -3.29 -39.63 44.47
N LYS A 311 -2.20 -39.87 43.75
CA LYS A 311 -1.89 -39.14 42.51
C LYS A 311 -3.04 -39.27 41.50
N TYR A 312 -3.17 -38.27 40.64
CA TYR A 312 -4.19 -38.29 39.61
C TYR A 312 -3.98 -39.48 38.67
N ASP A 313 -5.04 -40.27 38.49
CA ASP A 313 -5.12 -41.35 37.53
C ASP A 313 -5.99 -40.89 36.35
N PRO A 314 -5.41 -40.69 35.15
CA PRO A 314 -6.13 -40.22 33.98
C PRO A 314 -7.18 -41.21 33.47
N ASP A 315 -7.05 -42.51 33.75
CA ASP A 315 -7.98 -43.55 33.27
C ASP A 315 -9.25 -43.57 34.12
N THR A 316 -9.09 -43.54 35.45
CA THR A 316 -10.23 -43.50 36.38
C THR A 316 -10.76 -42.10 36.62
N LYS A 317 -10.00 -41.06 36.27
CA LYS A 317 -10.26 -39.63 36.55
C LYS A 317 -10.40 -39.36 38.05
N LYS A 318 -9.68 -40.10 38.89
CA LYS A 318 -9.67 -39.95 40.36
C LYS A 318 -8.29 -39.54 40.87
N GLY A 319 -8.22 -39.07 42.11
CA GLY A 319 -6.99 -38.62 42.77
C GLY A 319 -6.83 -37.09 42.76
N MET A 320 -5.63 -36.62 43.08
CA MET A 320 -5.32 -35.18 43.15
C MET A 320 -5.07 -34.60 41.75
N THR A 321 -6.12 -34.13 41.08
CA THR A 321 -6.03 -33.53 39.74
C THR A 321 -5.09 -32.30 39.75
N PRO A 322 -4.17 -32.15 38.78
CA PRO A 322 -3.35 -30.95 38.67
C PRO A 322 -4.16 -29.64 38.69
N GLY A 323 -3.74 -28.69 39.51
CA GLY A 323 -4.46 -27.44 39.74
C GLY A 323 -5.76 -27.55 40.54
N CYS A 324 -5.95 -28.62 41.32
CA CYS A 324 -7.07 -28.76 42.25
C CYS A 324 -7.11 -27.62 43.30
N ILE A 325 -5.94 -27.13 43.72
CA ILE A 325 -5.77 -26.03 44.66
C ILE A 325 -5.19 -24.83 43.91
N GLY A 326 -5.83 -23.67 44.01
CA GLY A 326 -5.45 -22.51 43.22
C GLY A 326 -5.64 -21.17 43.92
N SER A 327 -4.79 -20.19 43.60
CA SER A 327 -4.97 -18.79 44.00
C SER A 327 -5.15 -18.55 45.51
N CYS A 328 -4.64 -19.44 46.37
CA CYS A 328 -4.68 -19.34 47.83
C CYS A 328 -3.45 -18.55 48.32
N SER A 329 -3.43 -17.25 48.03
CA SER A 329 -2.23 -16.40 47.99
C SER A 329 -1.41 -16.26 49.29
N ILE A 330 -1.96 -16.64 50.45
CA ILE A 330 -1.24 -16.59 51.74
C ILE A 330 -0.98 -17.96 52.34
N LEU A 331 -1.23 -19.04 51.59
CA LEU A 331 -1.02 -20.42 52.03
C LEU A 331 0.46 -20.67 52.27
N THR A 332 0.85 -20.95 53.52
CA THR A 332 2.25 -21.15 53.91
C THR A 332 2.62 -22.62 54.02
N GLU A 333 1.66 -23.52 54.21
CA GLU A 333 1.94 -24.90 54.62
C GLU A 333 0.94 -25.92 54.04
N TYR A 334 1.47 -27.01 53.48
CA TYR A 334 0.75 -28.27 53.27
C TYR A 334 1.23 -29.29 54.30
N LYS A 335 0.31 -29.89 55.06
CA LYS A 335 0.59 -30.99 55.98
C LYS A 335 0.24 -32.30 55.31
N VAL A 336 1.24 -33.17 55.13
CA VAL A 336 1.08 -34.49 54.52
C VAL A 336 1.40 -35.55 55.58
N PRO A 337 0.46 -36.45 55.91
CA PRO A 337 0.69 -37.51 56.88
C PRO A 337 1.71 -38.53 56.36
N ASP A 338 2.54 -39.08 57.24
CA ASP A 338 3.59 -40.05 56.88
C ASP A 338 3.03 -41.33 56.23
N GLU A 339 1.78 -41.66 56.56
CA GLU A 339 1.03 -42.79 56.00
C GLU A 339 0.62 -42.57 54.53
N ASN A 340 0.68 -41.34 54.00
CA ASN A 340 0.44 -41.11 52.59
C ASN A 340 1.54 -41.80 51.75
N THR A 341 1.12 -42.59 50.77
CA THR A 341 2.02 -43.41 49.94
C THR A 341 2.49 -42.71 48.67
N ASP A 342 1.78 -41.67 48.22
CA ASP A 342 1.98 -41.05 46.91
C ASP A 342 2.65 -39.67 47.04
N PHE A 343 2.45 -39.01 48.18
CA PHE A 343 2.91 -37.65 48.44
C PHE A 343 3.73 -37.58 49.73
N GLU A 344 4.72 -36.69 49.73
CA GLU A 344 5.44 -36.23 50.92
C GLU A 344 5.67 -34.72 50.83
N ALA A 345 5.74 -34.04 51.98
CA ALA A 345 6.07 -32.62 52.04
C ALA A 345 7.55 -32.43 52.37
N VAL A 346 8.30 -31.79 51.48
CA VAL A 346 9.69 -31.36 51.71
C VAL A 346 9.69 -29.85 51.83
N ASP A 347 10.04 -29.31 53.02
CA ASP A 347 9.95 -27.88 53.33
C ASP A 347 8.58 -27.27 52.96
N SER A 348 7.50 -27.99 53.29
CA SER A 348 6.11 -27.65 52.97
C SER A 348 5.74 -27.67 51.48
N VAL A 349 6.63 -28.07 50.57
CA VAL A 349 6.35 -28.28 49.14
C VAL A 349 5.98 -29.75 48.93
N VAL A 350 4.87 -30.01 48.23
CA VAL A 350 4.36 -31.38 48.02
C VAL A 350 5.04 -32.01 46.81
N TYR A 351 5.75 -33.11 47.05
CA TYR A 351 6.46 -33.92 46.07
C TYR A 351 5.88 -35.34 45.98
N SER A 352 6.17 -36.05 44.90
CA SER A 352 5.94 -37.49 44.79
C SER A 352 6.78 -38.28 45.80
N LYS A 353 6.21 -39.35 46.36
CA LYS A 353 6.89 -40.29 47.26
C LYS A 353 7.13 -41.63 46.55
N PRO A 354 8.29 -42.29 46.76
CA PRO A 354 9.46 -41.86 47.53
C PRO A 354 10.48 -41.03 46.73
N ASN A 355 10.30 -40.92 45.40
CA ASN A 355 11.36 -40.46 44.49
C ASN A 355 11.58 -38.95 44.45
N LYS A 356 10.59 -38.14 44.85
CA LYS A 356 10.62 -36.67 44.77
C LYS A 356 10.96 -36.17 43.36
N ASP A 357 10.44 -36.87 42.35
CA ASP A 357 10.64 -36.60 40.92
C ASP A 357 9.51 -35.75 40.31
N ILE A 358 8.38 -35.59 40.99
CA ILE A 358 7.26 -34.73 40.56
C ILE A 358 6.94 -33.72 41.66
N LEU A 359 6.95 -32.43 41.31
CA LEU A 359 6.50 -31.35 42.19
C LEU A 359 5.03 -31.04 41.91
N TYR A 360 4.16 -31.30 42.89
CA TYR A 360 2.71 -31.15 42.76
C TYR A 360 2.19 -29.79 43.21
N LEU A 361 2.62 -29.31 44.39
CA LEU A 361 2.06 -28.10 45.01
C LEU A 361 3.14 -27.30 45.74
N TYR A 362 3.25 -26.01 45.43
CA TYR A 362 4.07 -25.06 46.17
C TYR A 362 3.17 -24.08 46.96
N PRO A 363 3.39 -23.87 48.27
CA PRO A 363 2.55 -22.95 49.04
C PRO A 363 2.73 -21.50 48.57
N ALA A 364 1.64 -20.90 48.08
CA ALA A 364 1.68 -19.57 47.45
C ALA A 364 2.19 -18.42 48.36
N GLY A 365 1.99 -18.56 49.67
CA GLY A 365 2.45 -17.64 50.71
C GLY A 365 3.78 -18.03 51.36
N LYS A 366 4.44 -19.13 50.93
CA LYS A 366 5.72 -19.58 51.51
C LYS A 366 6.77 -18.44 51.47
N PRO A 367 7.47 -18.16 52.57
CA PRO A 367 8.54 -17.17 52.60
C PRO A 367 9.75 -17.61 51.78
N GLY A 368 10.52 -16.64 51.27
CA GLY A 368 11.68 -16.86 50.39
C GLY A 368 11.53 -16.14 49.06
N GLU A 369 12.62 -15.55 48.57
CA GLU A 369 12.64 -14.81 47.29
C GLU A 369 13.17 -15.65 46.12
N VAL A 370 13.98 -16.66 46.41
CA VAL A 370 14.53 -17.57 45.40
C VAL A 370 14.13 -19.01 45.74
N TYR A 371 13.90 -19.81 44.71
CA TYR A 371 13.65 -21.24 44.86
C TYR A 371 14.62 -22.05 44.01
N ASP A 372 15.48 -22.81 44.69
CA ASP A 372 16.34 -23.83 44.09
C ASP A 372 15.65 -25.19 44.23
N MET A 373 15.19 -25.71 43.09
CA MET A 373 14.38 -26.92 43.06
C MET A 373 15.23 -28.18 43.26
N LEU A 374 14.67 -29.21 43.90
CA LEU A 374 15.40 -30.46 44.18
C LEU A 374 16.01 -31.06 42.90
N PRO A 375 17.28 -31.51 42.92
CA PRO A 375 17.93 -32.13 41.76
C PRO A 375 17.22 -33.37 41.21
N SER A 376 16.45 -34.07 42.05
CA SER A 376 15.62 -35.22 41.66
C SER A 376 14.42 -34.84 40.80
N THR A 377 14.02 -33.56 40.76
CA THR A 377 12.78 -33.13 40.09
C THR A 377 12.87 -33.32 38.59
N LYS A 378 11.93 -34.11 38.05
CA LYS A 378 11.77 -34.43 36.63
C LYS A 378 10.56 -33.74 36.00
N VAL A 379 9.50 -33.53 36.78
CA VAL A 379 8.25 -32.93 36.30
C VAL A 379 7.76 -31.87 37.30
N ILE A 380 7.28 -30.75 36.78
CA ILE A 380 6.51 -29.76 37.54
C ILE A 380 5.07 -29.82 37.04
N GLU A 381 4.15 -30.14 37.94
CA GLU A 381 2.76 -30.31 37.57
C GLU A 381 2.03 -29.01 37.25
N ALA A 382 0.91 -29.15 36.54
CA ALA A 382 0.13 -28.00 36.09
C ALA A 382 -0.37 -27.20 37.29
N LEU A 383 -0.25 -25.87 37.20
CA LEU A 383 -0.64 -24.91 38.25
C LEU A 383 0.07 -25.08 39.62
N ALA A 384 1.19 -25.81 39.69
CA ALA A 384 1.88 -26.08 40.96
C ALA A 384 2.30 -24.82 41.76
N PHE A 385 2.62 -23.71 41.07
CA PHE A 385 3.03 -22.42 41.66
C PHE A 385 1.96 -21.33 41.48
N TRP A 386 0.68 -21.70 41.36
CA TRP A 386 -0.37 -20.73 41.09
C TRP A 386 -0.47 -19.66 42.20
N SER A 387 -0.18 -18.41 41.80
CA SER A 387 -0.27 -17.21 42.63
C SER A 387 0.78 -17.12 43.74
N VAL A 388 1.97 -17.67 43.52
CA VAL A 388 3.10 -17.52 44.47
C VAL A 388 3.52 -16.05 44.59
N GLN A 389 3.49 -15.51 45.81
CA GLN A 389 3.55 -14.07 46.07
C GLN A 389 4.95 -13.48 46.30
N LYS A 390 5.96 -14.33 46.55
CA LYS A 390 7.27 -13.88 47.06
C LYS A 390 8.45 -14.08 46.11
N LEU A 391 8.40 -15.08 45.23
CA LEU A 391 9.53 -15.44 44.37
C LEU A 391 9.89 -14.35 43.35
N THR A 392 11.17 -14.02 43.27
CA THR A 392 11.82 -13.14 42.30
C THR A 392 12.70 -13.93 41.31
N GLY A 393 13.21 -15.09 41.69
CA GLY A 393 14.04 -15.97 40.85
C GLY A 393 13.76 -17.46 41.06
N ILE A 394 13.89 -18.25 39.99
CA ILE A 394 13.72 -19.72 40.02
C ILE A 394 14.83 -20.39 39.18
N THR A 395 15.49 -21.39 39.78
CA THR A 395 16.51 -22.22 39.11
C THR A 395 15.94 -23.62 38.84
N PHE A 396 15.87 -24.00 37.56
CA PHE A 396 15.43 -25.33 37.11
C PHE A 396 16.61 -26.28 36.94
N PRO A 397 16.58 -27.49 37.54
CA PRO A 397 17.70 -28.41 37.51
C PRO A 397 17.89 -29.02 36.11
N ALA A 398 19.14 -29.39 35.77
CA ALA A 398 19.47 -30.02 34.48
C ALA A 398 18.69 -31.33 34.23
N GLY A 399 18.26 -32.00 35.30
CA GLY A 399 17.46 -33.22 35.25
C GLY A 399 15.99 -33.03 34.86
N LEU A 400 15.46 -31.79 34.84
CA LEU A 400 14.05 -31.49 34.59
C LEU A 400 13.67 -31.82 33.14
N GLU A 401 12.56 -32.52 32.95
CA GLU A 401 12.11 -33.03 31.65
C GLU A 401 10.84 -32.35 31.15
N SER A 402 9.93 -31.97 32.06
CA SER A 402 8.63 -31.39 31.72
C SER A 402 8.18 -30.32 32.71
N ILE A 403 7.60 -29.24 32.18
CA ILE A 403 6.85 -28.24 32.94
C ILE A 403 5.45 -28.18 32.36
N ASN A 404 4.44 -28.57 33.14
CA ASN A 404 3.07 -28.69 32.67
C ASN A 404 2.33 -27.34 32.65
N ASP A 405 1.12 -27.33 32.09
CA ASP A 405 0.33 -26.13 31.80
C ASP A 405 0.18 -25.17 32.99
N GLU A 406 0.39 -23.88 32.73
CA GLU A 406 0.21 -22.80 33.72
C GLU A 406 0.96 -23.02 35.05
N ALA A 407 2.01 -23.85 35.10
CA ALA A 407 2.74 -24.19 36.32
C ALA A 407 3.13 -22.96 37.15
N PHE A 408 3.55 -21.87 36.50
CA PHE A 408 3.98 -20.60 37.09
C PHE A 408 2.99 -19.47 36.78
N ARG A 409 1.70 -19.73 36.99
CA ARG A 409 0.65 -18.72 36.81
C ARG A 409 0.66 -17.66 37.93
N GLN A 410 0.63 -16.39 37.53
CA GLN A 410 0.41 -15.22 38.37
C GLN A 410 1.47 -15.05 39.46
N LEU A 411 2.76 -15.06 39.10
CA LEU A 411 3.85 -14.71 40.02
C LEU A 411 4.15 -13.20 39.90
N PRO A 412 3.59 -12.33 40.76
CA PRO A 412 3.67 -10.87 40.61
C PRO A 412 5.09 -10.30 40.78
N LYS A 413 6.02 -11.08 41.35
CA LYS A 413 7.38 -10.66 41.66
C LYS A 413 8.48 -11.34 40.83
N LEU A 414 8.14 -12.35 40.03
CA LEU A 414 9.14 -13.11 39.28
C LEU A 414 9.83 -12.23 38.23
N GLU A 415 11.15 -12.10 38.34
CA GLU A 415 11.99 -11.25 37.50
C GLU A 415 12.87 -12.10 36.57
N ASN A 416 13.37 -13.25 37.04
CA ASN A 416 14.30 -14.10 36.30
C ASN A 416 13.95 -15.58 36.43
N VAL A 417 14.24 -16.35 35.38
CA VAL A 417 14.19 -17.82 35.38
C VAL A 417 15.46 -18.37 34.74
N THR A 418 16.01 -19.43 35.32
CA THR A 418 17.27 -20.03 34.85
C THR A 418 17.08 -21.52 34.63
N PHE A 419 17.33 -21.99 33.41
CA PHE A 419 17.44 -23.41 33.09
C PHE A 419 18.92 -23.81 33.16
N VAL A 420 19.27 -24.73 34.05
CA VAL A 420 20.66 -25.21 34.14
C VAL A 420 20.99 -26.02 32.89
N GLU A 421 22.03 -25.60 32.17
CA GLU A 421 22.48 -26.28 30.95
C GLU A 421 23.50 -27.40 31.25
N PRO A 422 23.46 -28.53 30.52
CA PRO A 422 22.55 -28.85 29.43
C PRO A 422 21.13 -29.17 29.92
N SER A 423 20.12 -28.47 29.38
CA SER A 423 18.73 -28.64 29.79
C SER A 423 18.10 -29.89 29.18
N ASN A 424 17.37 -30.66 29.99
CA ASN A 424 16.57 -31.81 29.55
C ASN A 424 15.09 -31.48 29.31
N VAL A 425 14.68 -30.22 29.44
CA VAL A 425 13.27 -29.82 29.31
C VAL A 425 12.81 -29.99 27.87
N LYS A 426 11.99 -31.02 27.62
CA LYS A 426 11.41 -31.34 26.31
C LYS A 426 10.04 -30.70 26.13
N HIS A 427 9.31 -30.54 27.23
CA HIS A 427 7.94 -30.05 27.22
C HIS A 427 7.80 -28.80 28.09
N LEU A 428 7.36 -27.71 27.46
CA LEU A 428 6.76 -26.56 28.13
C LEU A 428 5.27 -26.55 27.82
N GLY A 429 4.45 -26.65 28.86
CA GLY A 429 3.01 -26.60 28.78
C GLY A 429 2.49 -25.24 28.36
N THR A 430 1.19 -25.19 28.05
CA THR A 430 0.51 -23.97 27.63
C THR A 430 0.55 -22.94 28.75
N ALA A 431 0.93 -21.70 28.41
CA ALA A 431 0.92 -20.56 29.32
C ALA A 431 1.70 -20.76 30.63
N VAL A 432 2.83 -21.48 30.56
CA VAL A 432 3.64 -21.86 31.71
C VAL A 432 3.97 -20.71 32.69
N PHE A 433 4.33 -19.50 32.22
CA PHE A 433 4.62 -18.31 33.03
C PHE A 433 3.52 -17.25 32.94
N ARG A 434 2.25 -17.65 32.79
CA ARG A 434 1.13 -16.72 32.61
C ARG A 434 1.11 -15.63 33.69
N ALA A 435 0.98 -14.37 33.27
CA ALA A 435 0.83 -13.21 34.13
C ALA A 435 1.96 -13.05 35.16
N CYS A 436 3.22 -13.17 34.71
CA CYS A 436 4.40 -12.77 35.46
C CYS A 436 4.84 -11.36 35.01
N PRO A 437 4.28 -10.28 35.58
CA PRO A 437 4.38 -8.93 35.00
C PRO A 437 5.78 -8.30 35.10
N LYS A 438 6.70 -8.94 35.81
CA LYS A 438 8.06 -8.45 36.07
C LYS A 438 9.15 -9.20 35.30
N LEU A 439 8.82 -10.31 34.64
CA LEU A 439 9.76 -11.10 33.85
C LEU A 439 10.19 -10.29 32.62
N LYS A 440 11.50 -10.06 32.46
CA LYS A 440 12.07 -9.16 31.43
C LYS A 440 12.78 -9.87 30.29
N GLU A 441 13.52 -10.93 30.61
CA GLU A 441 14.32 -11.68 29.66
C GLU A 441 14.25 -13.17 29.98
N VAL A 442 14.19 -14.00 28.94
CA VAL A 442 14.19 -15.46 29.08
C VAL A 442 14.99 -16.11 27.97
N THR A 443 15.92 -16.99 28.35
CA THR A 443 16.52 -17.97 27.43
C THR A 443 15.74 -19.28 27.50
N LEU A 444 15.27 -19.75 26.34
CA LEU A 444 14.50 -20.99 26.24
C LEU A 444 15.40 -22.22 26.39
N PRO A 445 14.90 -23.32 26.97
CA PRO A 445 15.66 -24.57 27.01
C PRO A 445 15.74 -25.22 25.61
N SER A 446 16.92 -25.73 25.26
CA SER A 446 17.28 -26.15 23.90
C SER A 446 16.46 -27.33 23.34
N LYS A 447 15.91 -28.20 24.19
CA LYS A 447 15.14 -29.39 23.78
C LYS A 447 13.64 -29.18 23.61
N VAL A 448 13.14 -27.96 23.82
CA VAL A 448 11.72 -27.66 23.63
C VAL A 448 11.36 -27.70 22.15
N THR A 449 10.28 -28.41 21.83
CA THR A 449 9.83 -28.60 20.45
C THR A 449 8.70 -27.68 20.03
N SER A 450 7.98 -27.07 20.97
CA SER A 450 6.89 -26.16 20.67
C SER A 450 6.66 -25.15 21.79
N LEU A 451 6.28 -23.92 21.43
CA LEU A 451 5.89 -22.86 22.35
C LEU A 451 4.39 -22.60 22.22
N ASP A 452 3.68 -22.61 23.34
CA ASP A 452 2.25 -22.31 23.40
C ASP A 452 1.96 -21.26 24.47
N LYS A 453 2.01 -20.00 24.05
CA LYS A 453 1.75 -18.84 24.91
C LYS A 453 2.57 -18.81 26.21
N PRO A 454 3.85 -19.24 26.22
CA PRO A 454 4.58 -19.53 27.46
C PRO A 454 4.65 -18.33 28.41
N PHE A 455 4.55 -17.10 27.89
CA PHE A 455 4.65 -15.85 28.65
C PHE A 455 3.39 -14.97 28.51
N ASP A 456 2.20 -15.58 28.35
CA ASP A 456 0.94 -14.83 28.25
C ASP A 456 0.77 -13.84 29.42
N GLY A 457 0.64 -12.55 29.14
CA GLY A 457 0.49 -11.53 30.20
C GLY A 457 1.78 -11.14 30.94
N CYS A 458 2.96 -11.57 30.49
CA CYS A 458 4.25 -11.05 30.95
C CYS A 458 4.52 -9.67 30.33
N ALA A 459 3.95 -8.63 30.94
CA ALA A 459 3.89 -7.27 30.38
C ALA A 459 5.25 -6.52 30.30
N ALA A 460 6.29 -7.01 30.98
CA ALA A 460 7.63 -6.42 30.98
C ALA A 460 8.65 -7.19 30.12
N LEU A 461 8.23 -8.24 29.42
CA LEU A 461 9.13 -9.08 28.63
C LEU A 461 9.63 -8.31 27.40
N GLU A 462 10.95 -8.11 27.31
CA GLU A 462 11.61 -7.36 26.23
C GLU A 462 12.43 -8.26 25.31
N THR A 463 13.00 -9.35 25.83
CA THR A 463 13.91 -10.24 25.10
C THR A 463 13.57 -11.72 25.32
N ILE A 464 13.57 -12.48 24.23
CA ILE A 464 13.56 -13.96 24.24
C ILE A 464 14.75 -14.46 23.43
N ASN A 465 15.54 -15.35 24.01
CA ASN A 465 16.67 -15.99 23.34
C ASN A 465 16.36 -17.48 23.09
N VAL A 466 16.50 -17.91 21.84
CA VAL A 466 16.47 -19.30 21.39
C VAL A 466 17.92 -19.77 21.24
N PRO A 467 18.40 -20.73 22.06
CA PRO A 467 19.79 -21.14 22.05
C PRO A 467 20.17 -21.86 20.75
N ASP A 468 21.47 -21.92 20.45
CA ASP A 468 22.00 -22.73 19.34
C ASP A 468 21.66 -24.23 19.51
N GLY A 469 21.38 -24.91 18.41
CA GLY A 469 20.96 -26.30 18.38
C GLY A 469 19.51 -26.52 18.88
N SER A 470 18.70 -25.47 18.93
CA SER A 470 17.32 -25.58 19.43
C SER A 470 16.48 -26.56 18.60
N GLN A 471 15.75 -27.42 19.30
CA GLN A 471 14.79 -28.38 18.73
C GLN A 471 13.40 -27.78 18.51
N LEU A 472 13.24 -26.45 18.66
CA LEU A 472 11.98 -25.76 18.49
C LEU A 472 11.46 -25.94 17.07
N LYS A 473 10.30 -26.60 16.91
CA LYS A 473 9.64 -26.84 15.61
C LYS A 473 8.46 -25.93 15.35
N LYS A 474 7.73 -25.53 16.39
CA LYS A 474 6.46 -24.79 16.23
C LYS A 474 6.29 -23.67 17.25
N ILE A 475 5.96 -22.48 16.77
CA ILE A 475 5.43 -21.39 17.61
C ILE A 475 3.92 -21.35 17.41
N ARG A 476 3.16 -21.72 18.44
CA ARG A 476 1.70 -21.85 18.35
C ARG A 476 1.00 -20.51 18.31
N SER A 477 -0.27 -20.58 17.94
CA SER A 477 -1.12 -19.44 17.72
C SER A 477 -1.16 -18.51 18.95
N ASN A 478 -1.03 -17.20 18.73
CA ASN A 478 -1.03 -16.16 19.79
C ASN A 478 0.10 -16.28 20.85
N SER A 479 1.19 -17.00 20.59
CA SER A 479 2.22 -17.27 21.61
C SER A 479 2.82 -16.04 22.27
N PHE A 480 2.96 -14.94 21.53
CA PHE A 480 3.58 -13.69 21.99
C PHE A 480 2.70 -12.46 21.78
N SER A 481 1.47 -12.61 21.29
CA SER A 481 0.62 -11.45 20.91
C SER A 481 0.28 -10.52 22.09
N ASN A 482 0.43 -10.96 23.34
CA ASN A 482 0.22 -10.15 24.54
C ASN A 482 1.50 -9.51 25.11
N ASN A 483 2.69 -9.82 24.58
CA ASN A 483 3.98 -9.33 25.07
C ASN A 483 4.37 -8.00 24.40
N LYS A 484 3.59 -6.93 24.66
CA LYS A 484 3.68 -5.65 23.91
C LYS A 484 5.02 -4.92 23.96
N LYS A 485 5.90 -5.28 24.89
CA LYS A 485 7.26 -4.75 25.04
C LYS A 485 8.34 -5.61 24.41
N LEU A 486 7.99 -6.73 23.77
CA LEU A 486 8.96 -7.61 23.14
C LEU A 486 9.63 -6.87 21.98
N LYS A 487 10.94 -6.65 22.11
CA LYS A 487 11.79 -5.99 21.10
C LYS A 487 12.59 -7.00 20.29
N HIS A 488 13.03 -8.07 20.95
CA HIS A 488 13.98 -9.02 20.38
C HIS A 488 13.51 -10.46 20.58
N PHE A 489 13.43 -11.21 19.48
CA PHE A 489 13.27 -12.66 19.46
C PHE A 489 14.48 -13.25 18.73
N ASN A 490 15.48 -13.65 19.49
CA ASN A 490 16.82 -13.95 18.98
C ASN A 490 17.00 -15.44 18.77
N PHE A 491 17.56 -15.82 17.62
CA PHE A 491 18.12 -17.15 17.41
C PHE A 491 19.64 -17.04 17.52
N GLU A 492 20.23 -17.67 18.53
CA GLU A 492 21.68 -17.61 18.79
C GLU A 492 22.49 -18.54 17.86
N GLY A 493 21.81 -19.37 17.08
CA GLY A 493 22.41 -20.26 16.10
C GLY A 493 21.36 -21.06 15.32
N SER A 494 21.65 -22.34 15.10
CA SER A 494 20.76 -23.26 14.41
C SER A 494 19.47 -23.54 15.20
N CYS A 495 18.34 -23.58 14.49
CA CYS A 495 17.02 -23.88 15.06
C CYS A 495 16.20 -24.69 14.07
N GLN A 496 15.42 -25.66 14.55
CA GLN A 496 14.56 -26.53 13.72
C GLN A 496 13.16 -25.95 13.48
N LEU A 497 12.99 -24.62 13.48
CA LEU A 497 11.67 -24.00 13.44
C LEU A 497 11.04 -24.21 12.07
N GLU A 498 9.91 -24.92 12.02
CA GLU A 498 9.20 -25.25 10.78
C GLU A 498 7.96 -24.39 10.57
N GLU A 499 7.27 -24.01 11.65
CA GLU A 499 5.92 -23.44 11.56
C GLU A 499 5.71 -22.30 12.57
N ILE A 500 5.25 -21.15 12.06
CA ILE A 500 4.77 -20.02 12.87
C ILE A 500 3.25 -19.89 12.64
N GLU A 501 2.49 -20.21 13.67
CA GLU A 501 1.03 -20.27 13.58
C GLU A 501 0.35 -18.89 13.67
N SER A 502 -0.99 -18.88 13.57
CA SER A 502 -1.78 -17.68 13.43
C SER A 502 -1.65 -16.73 14.63
N ASP A 503 -1.48 -15.45 14.33
CA ASP A 503 -1.34 -14.37 15.32
C ASP A 503 -0.18 -14.56 16.33
N ALA A 504 0.79 -15.45 16.06
CA ALA A 504 1.89 -15.79 16.99
C ALA A 504 2.62 -14.56 17.57
N PHE A 505 2.90 -13.56 16.73
CA PHE A 505 3.57 -12.30 17.05
C PHE A 505 2.68 -11.08 16.76
N ALA A 506 1.35 -11.24 16.72
CA ALA A 506 0.46 -10.14 16.33
C ALA A 506 0.50 -8.96 17.32
N TYR A 507 0.53 -7.75 16.76
CA TYR A 507 0.50 -6.45 17.42
C TYR A 507 1.63 -6.25 18.43
N LEU A 508 2.86 -6.52 18.01
CA LEU A 508 4.08 -6.22 18.75
C LEU A 508 4.73 -4.94 18.21
N PRO A 509 4.34 -3.74 18.70
CA PRO A 509 4.76 -2.49 18.11
C PRO A 509 6.25 -2.19 18.27
N GLU A 510 6.92 -2.80 19.25
CA GLU A 510 8.34 -2.62 19.55
C GLU A 510 9.25 -3.70 18.95
N LEU A 511 8.70 -4.74 18.29
CA LEU A 511 9.50 -5.78 17.64
C LEU A 511 10.26 -5.17 16.45
N GLU A 512 11.59 -5.12 16.50
CA GLU A 512 12.41 -4.34 15.56
C GLU A 512 12.74 -5.09 14.25
N SER A 513 13.01 -6.38 14.37
CA SER A 513 13.37 -7.27 13.26
C SER A 513 13.01 -8.73 13.60
N PHE A 514 12.95 -9.59 12.58
CA PHE A 514 12.83 -11.03 12.77
C PHE A 514 13.72 -11.78 11.76
N LYS A 515 14.63 -12.60 12.28
CA LYS A 515 15.54 -13.44 11.48
C LYS A 515 14.99 -14.86 11.42
N PHE A 516 14.43 -15.24 10.28
CA PHE A 516 13.80 -16.54 10.10
C PHE A 516 14.86 -17.64 9.92
N PRO A 517 14.81 -18.73 10.71
CA PRO A 517 15.59 -19.93 10.42
C PRO A 517 15.22 -20.50 9.04
N LYS A 518 16.20 -21.09 8.33
CA LYS A 518 15.96 -21.63 6.97
C LYS A 518 14.87 -22.69 6.90
N THR A 519 14.64 -23.41 7.99
CA THR A 519 13.69 -24.52 8.09
C THR A 519 12.22 -24.07 8.13
N VAL A 520 11.95 -22.76 8.25
CA VAL A 520 10.58 -22.25 8.30
C VAL A 520 9.89 -22.53 6.97
N LYS A 521 8.84 -23.36 7.00
CA LYS A 521 8.05 -23.77 5.83
C LYS A 521 6.82 -22.91 5.64
N THR A 522 6.20 -22.46 6.73
CA THR A 522 4.91 -21.75 6.70
C THR A 522 4.85 -20.63 7.74
N ILE A 523 4.36 -19.47 7.31
CA ILE A 523 3.93 -18.36 8.17
C ILE A 523 2.43 -18.21 8.02
N LYS A 524 1.67 -18.56 9.06
CA LYS A 524 0.21 -18.60 9.01
C LYS A 524 -0.43 -17.21 9.16
N THR A 525 -1.76 -17.20 9.17
CA THR A 525 -2.59 -16.00 9.14
C THR A 525 -2.22 -15.00 10.24
N ASN A 526 -1.98 -13.74 9.85
CA ASN A 526 -1.69 -12.62 10.76
C ASN A 526 -0.48 -12.83 11.70
N ALA A 527 0.43 -13.77 11.41
CA ALA A 527 1.51 -14.14 12.33
C ALA A 527 2.29 -12.94 12.88
N PHE A 528 2.58 -11.91 12.08
CA PHE A 528 3.28 -10.68 12.46
C PHE A 528 2.43 -9.42 12.28
N ARG A 529 1.10 -9.55 12.18
CA ARG A 529 0.22 -8.41 11.88
C ARG A 529 0.42 -7.29 12.92
N GLY A 530 0.61 -6.04 12.50
CA GLY A 530 0.69 -4.88 13.39
C GLY A 530 2.04 -4.70 14.08
N CYS A 531 3.09 -5.42 13.64
CA CYS A 531 4.47 -5.21 14.09
C CYS A 531 5.08 -3.97 13.44
N LYS A 532 4.58 -2.78 13.80
CA LYS A 532 4.96 -1.50 13.20
C LYS A 532 6.44 -1.13 13.37
N GLY A 533 7.08 -1.61 14.44
CA GLY A 533 8.52 -1.45 14.66
C GLY A 533 9.37 -2.34 13.76
N MET A 534 8.78 -3.36 13.11
CA MET A 534 9.53 -4.38 12.37
C MET A 534 9.91 -3.85 11.00
N THR A 535 11.12 -3.31 10.90
CA THR A 535 11.62 -2.68 9.66
C THR A 535 12.28 -3.67 8.70
N THR A 536 12.74 -4.80 9.22
CA THR A 536 13.34 -5.90 8.43
C THR A 536 12.76 -7.26 8.83
N ALA A 537 12.62 -8.12 7.82
CA ALA A 537 12.28 -9.54 7.95
C ALA A 537 13.28 -10.30 7.08
N GLU A 538 14.18 -11.05 7.72
CA GLU A 538 15.37 -11.61 7.05
C GLU A 538 15.22 -13.11 6.89
N PHE A 539 15.36 -13.58 5.66
CA PHE A 539 15.41 -15.01 5.31
C PHE A 539 16.78 -15.33 4.72
N PRO A 540 17.36 -16.50 5.02
CA PRO A 540 18.55 -16.98 4.33
C PRO A 540 18.22 -17.35 2.86
N ASP A 541 19.23 -17.31 1.99
CA ASP A 541 19.06 -17.60 0.55
C ASP A 541 18.53 -19.01 0.25
N ASP A 542 18.79 -19.96 1.16
CA ASP A 542 18.34 -21.36 1.11
C ASP A 542 17.05 -21.62 1.92
N ALA A 543 16.27 -20.59 2.25
CA ALA A 543 15.03 -20.73 3.01
C ALA A 543 14.01 -21.68 2.37
N GLU A 544 13.39 -22.55 3.18
CA GLU A 544 12.44 -23.58 2.77
C GLU A 544 10.97 -23.09 2.67
N ILE A 545 10.71 -21.82 2.97
CA ILE A 545 9.35 -21.27 3.02
C ILE A 545 8.65 -21.36 1.66
N GLU A 546 7.44 -21.92 1.65
CA GLU A 546 6.65 -22.08 0.42
C GLU A 546 5.50 -21.07 0.29
N ILE A 547 4.94 -20.62 1.41
CA ILE A 547 3.73 -19.77 1.45
C ILE A 547 3.90 -18.66 2.49
N ILE A 548 3.63 -17.43 2.07
CA ILE A 548 3.38 -16.29 2.96
C ILE A 548 1.87 -16.19 3.16
N GLY A 549 1.40 -16.55 4.35
CA GLY A 549 -0.03 -16.69 4.64
C GLY A 549 -0.81 -15.37 4.71
N LYS A 550 -2.14 -15.48 4.71
CA LYS A 550 -3.07 -14.35 4.76
C LYS A 550 -2.71 -13.33 5.85
N GLY A 551 -2.48 -12.07 5.49
CA GLY A 551 -2.20 -11.02 6.49
C GLY A 551 -0.91 -11.21 7.29
N ALA A 552 -0.02 -12.14 6.91
CA ALA A 552 1.15 -12.54 7.70
C ALA A 552 2.00 -11.34 8.17
N PHE A 553 2.22 -10.36 7.31
CA PHE A 553 2.99 -9.14 7.58
C PHE A 553 2.13 -7.86 7.50
N ALA A 554 0.80 -7.96 7.61
CA ALA A 554 -0.06 -6.78 7.50
C ALA A 554 0.28 -5.74 8.59
N ASP A 555 0.31 -4.45 8.25
CA ASP A 555 0.61 -3.33 9.15
C ASP A 555 2.00 -3.44 9.83
N CYS A 556 2.98 -4.00 9.12
CA CYS A 556 4.39 -4.01 9.52
C CYS A 556 5.16 -2.78 9.00
N GLY A 557 6.24 -2.42 9.68
CA GLY A 557 7.13 -1.30 9.32
C GLY A 557 8.12 -1.57 8.18
N LEU A 558 7.89 -2.60 7.37
CA LEU A 558 8.82 -3.09 6.35
C LEU A 558 9.04 -2.03 5.26
N LYS A 559 10.31 -1.73 4.95
CA LYS A 559 10.68 -0.78 3.88
C LYS A 559 10.88 -1.45 2.53
N ASN A 560 11.50 -2.63 2.53
CA ASN A 560 11.73 -3.46 1.35
C ASN A 560 11.49 -4.91 1.74
N PHE A 561 11.03 -5.74 0.80
CA PHE A 561 10.87 -7.17 1.04
C PHE A 561 11.26 -7.97 -0.20
N THR A 562 12.26 -8.84 -0.05
CA THR A 562 12.63 -9.82 -1.07
C THR A 562 11.91 -11.12 -0.76
N ILE A 563 11.10 -11.61 -1.71
CA ILE A 563 10.42 -12.89 -1.57
C ILE A 563 11.48 -14.01 -1.63
N PRO A 564 11.57 -14.91 -0.63
CA PRO A 564 12.51 -16.02 -0.66
C PRO A 564 12.28 -16.95 -1.87
N ASN A 565 13.37 -17.54 -2.38
CA ASN A 565 13.37 -18.26 -3.66
C ASN A 565 12.37 -19.43 -3.74
N ASN A 566 12.04 -20.08 -2.62
CA ASN A 566 11.12 -21.22 -2.60
C ASN A 566 9.64 -20.85 -2.39
N VAL A 567 9.31 -19.57 -2.21
CA VAL A 567 7.91 -19.14 -2.05
C VAL A 567 7.15 -19.32 -3.35
N LYS A 568 6.14 -20.18 -3.31
CA LYS A 568 5.19 -20.46 -4.39
C LYS A 568 3.98 -19.52 -4.33
N GLY A 569 3.59 -19.09 -3.13
CA GLY A 569 2.35 -18.35 -2.89
C GLY A 569 2.46 -17.15 -1.93
N ILE A 570 1.88 -16.02 -2.32
CA ILE A 570 1.63 -14.85 -1.47
C ILE A 570 0.13 -14.67 -1.34
N GLU A 571 -0.40 -14.93 -0.14
CA GLU A 571 -1.84 -14.94 0.10
C GLU A 571 -2.44 -13.54 0.29
N ARG A 572 -3.77 -13.52 0.43
CA ARG A 572 -4.59 -12.32 0.60
C ARG A 572 -4.06 -11.42 1.71
N GLU A 573 -3.87 -10.14 1.39
CA GLU A 573 -3.43 -9.11 2.34
C GLU A 573 -2.11 -9.39 3.08
N ALA A 574 -1.26 -10.29 2.57
CA ALA A 574 0.01 -10.66 3.20
C ALA A 574 0.83 -9.45 3.69
N PHE A 575 0.83 -8.35 2.93
CA PHE A 575 1.55 -7.10 3.23
C PHE A 575 0.60 -5.88 3.37
N ASN A 576 -0.70 -6.09 3.61
CA ASN A 576 -1.68 -5.00 3.70
C ASN A 576 -1.22 -3.90 4.68
N LYS A 577 -1.29 -2.61 4.30
CA LYS A 577 -0.83 -1.46 5.12
C LYS A 577 0.63 -1.50 5.55
N CYS A 578 1.52 -2.16 4.80
CA CYS A 578 2.95 -1.89 4.94
C CYS A 578 3.26 -0.52 4.32
N GLU A 579 2.89 0.57 5.01
CA GLU A 579 2.92 1.95 4.49
C GLU A 579 4.34 2.47 4.21
N ALA A 580 5.37 1.80 4.75
CA ALA A 580 6.77 2.10 4.48
C ALA A 580 7.34 1.32 3.29
N LEU A 581 6.63 0.31 2.77
CA LEU A 581 7.13 -0.60 1.75
C LEU A 581 7.21 0.11 0.39
N THR A 582 8.40 0.15 -0.20
CA THR A 582 8.65 0.80 -1.50
C THR A 582 8.88 -0.18 -2.64
N VAL A 583 9.51 -1.34 -2.37
CA VAL A 583 9.87 -2.33 -3.40
C VAL A 583 9.60 -3.74 -2.90
N VAL A 584 9.06 -4.57 -3.81
CA VAL A 584 8.92 -6.02 -3.63
C VAL A 584 9.54 -6.75 -4.82
N ASN A 585 10.39 -7.73 -4.55
CA ASN A 585 11.02 -8.56 -5.59
C ASN A 585 10.43 -9.98 -5.57
N ILE A 586 9.75 -10.37 -6.64
CA ILE A 586 9.11 -11.67 -6.85
C ILE A 586 10.09 -12.64 -7.52
N SER A 587 10.26 -13.83 -6.95
CA SER A 587 11.16 -14.87 -7.49
C SER A 587 10.58 -15.57 -8.72
N ASP A 588 11.39 -16.40 -9.38
CA ASP A 588 11.00 -17.26 -10.50
C ASP A 588 9.96 -18.34 -10.09
N LYS A 589 9.99 -18.80 -8.83
CA LYS A 589 9.09 -19.86 -8.32
C LYS A 589 7.74 -19.36 -7.81
N THR A 590 7.56 -18.05 -7.59
CA THR A 590 6.29 -17.50 -7.11
C THR A 590 5.25 -17.51 -8.23
N THR A 591 4.25 -18.38 -8.11
CA THR A 591 3.24 -18.62 -9.16
C THR A 591 1.81 -18.24 -8.74
N LYS A 592 1.61 -17.86 -7.47
CA LYS A 592 0.31 -17.43 -6.93
C LYS A 592 0.48 -16.18 -6.08
N ILE A 593 -0.06 -15.06 -6.54
CA ILE A 593 -0.11 -13.81 -5.79
C ILE A 593 -1.57 -13.39 -5.71
N SER A 594 -2.09 -13.23 -4.49
CA SER A 594 -3.41 -12.64 -4.30
C SER A 594 -3.42 -11.20 -4.81
N PRO A 595 -4.44 -10.77 -5.57
CA PRO A 595 -4.56 -9.38 -6.00
C PRO A 595 -4.61 -8.35 -4.85
N GLU A 596 -5.00 -8.79 -3.65
CA GLU A 596 -5.05 -7.96 -2.45
C GLU A 596 -3.74 -8.01 -1.62
N ALA A 597 -2.69 -8.69 -2.08
CA ALA A 597 -1.48 -8.94 -1.28
C ALA A 597 -0.80 -7.66 -0.75
N PHE A 598 -0.79 -6.59 -1.56
CA PHE A 598 -0.12 -5.30 -1.27
C PHE A 598 -1.11 -4.14 -1.09
N LYS A 599 -2.35 -4.45 -0.71
CA LYS A 599 -3.39 -3.45 -0.45
C LYS A 599 -2.89 -2.36 0.51
N SER A 600 -3.26 -1.11 0.24
CA SER A 600 -2.89 0.07 1.05
C SER A 600 -1.38 0.26 1.29
N CYS A 601 -0.50 -0.33 0.47
CA CYS A 601 0.95 -0.04 0.49
C CYS A 601 1.21 1.25 -0.31
N PHE A 602 0.81 2.40 0.23
CA PHE A 602 0.76 3.67 -0.52
C PHE A 602 2.11 4.20 -1.02
N LYS A 603 3.23 3.69 -0.50
CA LYS A 603 4.59 4.03 -0.98
C LYS A 603 5.20 2.98 -1.90
N LEU A 604 4.50 1.86 -2.16
CA LEU A 604 5.01 0.80 -3.03
C LEU A 604 5.10 1.37 -4.43
N THR A 605 6.31 1.56 -4.92
CA THR A 605 6.58 2.03 -6.27
C THR A 605 6.88 0.89 -7.19
N ASP A 606 7.42 -0.25 -6.77
CA ASP A 606 7.86 -1.29 -7.71
C ASP A 606 7.59 -2.71 -7.22
N ILE A 607 6.92 -3.51 -8.05
CA ILE A 607 6.81 -4.96 -7.92
C ILE A 607 7.64 -5.57 -9.05
N ASN A 608 8.87 -5.94 -8.76
CA ASN A 608 9.78 -6.54 -9.75
C ASN A 608 9.54 -8.04 -9.81
N VAL A 609 9.66 -8.62 -11.00
CA VAL A 609 9.47 -10.06 -11.22
C VAL A 609 10.69 -10.61 -11.93
N SER A 610 11.22 -11.74 -11.44
CA SER A 610 12.28 -12.48 -12.14
C SER A 610 11.89 -12.74 -13.60
N LYS A 611 12.84 -12.52 -14.53
CA LYS A 611 12.61 -12.77 -15.97
C LYS A 611 12.32 -14.24 -16.26
N ASP A 612 12.77 -15.15 -15.40
CA ASP A 612 12.53 -16.59 -15.46
C ASP A 612 11.16 -17.02 -14.90
N ASN A 613 10.39 -16.11 -14.28
CA ASN A 613 9.05 -16.41 -13.80
C ASN A 613 8.12 -16.78 -14.96
N THR A 614 7.32 -17.84 -14.79
CA THR A 614 6.47 -18.40 -15.85
C THR A 614 5.02 -17.89 -15.85
N VAL A 615 4.59 -17.19 -14.79
CA VAL A 615 3.19 -16.77 -14.58
C VAL A 615 3.03 -15.26 -14.65
N TYR A 616 4.00 -14.53 -14.11
CA TYR A 616 3.97 -13.07 -13.99
C TYR A 616 5.09 -12.43 -14.81
N SER A 617 4.90 -11.15 -15.09
CA SER A 617 5.95 -10.27 -15.59
C SER A 617 5.84 -8.92 -14.89
N SER A 618 6.89 -8.09 -15.03
CA SER A 618 6.85 -6.71 -14.57
C SER A 618 7.45 -5.78 -15.60
N VAL A 619 6.80 -4.63 -15.81
CA VAL A 619 7.25 -3.54 -16.68
C VAL A 619 6.98 -2.22 -15.96
N ASP A 620 7.97 -1.32 -15.94
CA ASP A 620 7.96 -0.09 -15.12
C ASP A 620 7.44 -0.36 -13.71
N GLY A 621 7.74 -1.50 -13.07
CA GLY A 621 7.31 -1.86 -11.71
C GLY A 621 5.86 -2.38 -11.54
N TYR A 622 5.06 -2.45 -12.61
CA TYR A 622 3.70 -3.01 -12.57
C TYR A 622 3.70 -4.53 -12.54
N LEU A 623 2.86 -5.16 -11.71
CA LEU A 623 2.67 -6.61 -11.78
C LEU A 623 1.67 -6.95 -12.90
N LEU A 624 2.12 -7.72 -13.90
CA LEU A 624 1.33 -8.14 -15.04
C LEU A 624 1.26 -9.67 -15.14
N SER A 625 0.33 -10.19 -15.94
CA SER A 625 0.43 -11.56 -16.46
C SER A 625 1.71 -11.75 -17.29
N LYS A 626 2.19 -12.99 -17.46
CA LYS A 626 3.41 -13.27 -18.24
C LYS A 626 3.36 -12.72 -19.67
N ASP A 627 2.20 -12.76 -20.31
CA ASP A 627 1.94 -12.23 -21.66
C ASP A 627 1.75 -10.71 -21.72
N LYS A 628 1.84 -10.01 -20.56
CA LYS A 628 1.66 -8.56 -20.40
C LYS A 628 0.28 -8.04 -20.86
N LYS A 629 -0.75 -8.90 -20.94
CA LYS A 629 -2.11 -8.52 -21.34
C LYS A 629 -3.03 -8.14 -20.18
N THR A 630 -2.73 -8.59 -18.96
CA THR A 630 -3.55 -8.29 -17.78
C THR A 630 -2.73 -7.55 -16.73
N LEU A 631 -3.20 -6.37 -16.32
CA LEU A 631 -2.69 -5.70 -15.12
C LEU A 631 -3.19 -6.44 -13.88
N LYS A 632 -2.28 -7.03 -13.11
CA LYS A 632 -2.62 -7.79 -11.90
C LYS A 632 -2.65 -6.90 -10.66
N ILE A 633 -1.61 -6.09 -10.46
CA ILE A 633 -1.54 -5.15 -9.32
C ILE A 633 -0.85 -3.87 -9.79
N PHE A 634 -1.49 -2.74 -9.52
CA PHE A 634 -0.89 -1.41 -9.59
C PHE A 634 -0.23 -1.06 -8.25
N PRO A 635 1.07 -0.75 -8.22
CA PRO A 635 1.76 -0.31 -7.02
C PRO A 635 1.36 1.14 -6.72
N ALA A 636 0.63 1.35 -5.63
CA ALA A 636 -0.06 2.61 -5.33
C ALA A 636 0.87 3.85 -5.32
N GLY A 637 2.13 3.69 -4.90
CA GLY A 637 3.13 4.75 -4.90
C GLY A 637 3.53 5.26 -6.29
N LYS A 638 3.09 4.61 -7.38
CA LYS A 638 3.23 5.13 -8.75
C LYS A 638 2.17 6.13 -9.16
N ALA A 639 1.09 6.30 -8.38
CA ALA A 639 0.09 7.31 -8.68
C ALA A 639 0.76 8.68 -8.75
N ASN A 640 0.45 9.42 -9.82
CA ASN A 640 1.04 10.73 -10.08
C ASN A 640 -0.07 11.74 -10.40
N ASP A 641 0.02 12.93 -9.81
CA ASP A 641 -0.94 14.01 -9.98
C ASP A 641 -1.01 14.55 -11.43
N ARG A 642 0.08 14.44 -12.19
CA ARG A 642 0.19 14.88 -13.59
C ARG A 642 -0.41 13.91 -14.58
N PHE A 643 -0.12 12.61 -14.44
CA PHE A 643 -0.70 11.53 -15.25
C PHE A 643 -0.30 10.16 -14.67
N THR A 644 -1.21 9.18 -14.72
CA THR A 644 -0.93 7.78 -14.40
C THR A 644 -1.18 6.93 -15.63
N LEU A 645 -0.10 6.60 -16.36
CA LEU A 645 -0.14 5.77 -17.57
C LEU A 645 -0.02 4.29 -17.26
N LEU A 646 -0.83 3.48 -17.94
CA LEU A 646 -0.75 2.02 -17.89
C LEU A 646 -0.08 1.47 -19.16
N PRO A 647 0.50 0.25 -19.11
CA PRO A 647 1.18 -0.31 -20.29
C PRO A 647 0.22 -0.48 -21.46
N PRO A 648 0.55 -0.04 -22.69
CA PRO A 648 -0.37 -0.06 -23.83
C PRO A 648 -0.70 -1.48 -24.33
N SER A 649 0.08 -2.49 -23.91
CA SER A 649 -0.15 -3.90 -24.26
C SER A 649 -1.32 -4.55 -23.52
N ILE A 650 -1.84 -3.94 -22.45
CA ILE A 650 -2.88 -4.58 -21.63
C ILE A 650 -4.25 -4.53 -22.34
N THR A 651 -4.99 -5.64 -22.25
CA THR A 651 -6.38 -5.75 -22.69
C THR A 651 -7.37 -5.82 -21.53
N THR A 652 -6.87 -6.15 -20.33
CA THR A 652 -7.69 -6.37 -19.13
C THR A 652 -7.08 -5.67 -17.91
N ILE A 653 -7.91 -4.94 -17.18
CA ILE A 653 -7.59 -4.48 -15.82
C ILE A 653 -8.13 -5.53 -14.86
N GLY A 654 -7.22 -6.27 -14.22
CA GLY A 654 -7.54 -7.43 -13.41
C GLY A 654 -8.26 -7.11 -12.10
N GLU A 655 -8.75 -8.15 -11.45
CA GLU A 655 -9.43 -8.04 -10.16
C GLU A 655 -8.55 -7.28 -9.15
N TYR A 656 -9.15 -6.34 -8.42
CA TYR A 656 -8.49 -5.54 -7.38
C TYR A 656 -7.22 -4.76 -7.80
N ALA A 657 -6.96 -4.57 -9.10
CA ALA A 657 -5.69 -4.00 -9.57
C ALA A 657 -5.32 -2.65 -8.92
N PHE A 658 -6.29 -1.77 -8.66
CA PHE A 658 -6.14 -0.48 -7.96
C PHE A 658 -6.93 -0.44 -6.64
N TYR A 659 -7.29 -1.60 -6.08
CA TYR A 659 -8.19 -1.64 -4.94
C TYR A 659 -7.66 -0.86 -3.73
N ASP A 660 -8.49 0.04 -3.19
CA ASP A 660 -8.16 0.95 -2.09
C ASP A 660 -6.92 1.84 -2.38
N CYS A 661 -6.62 2.11 -3.65
CA CYS A 661 -5.55 3.04 -4.06
C CYS A 661 -5.99 4.50 -3.83
N THR A 662 -6.06 4.91 -2.56
CA THR A 662 -6.53 6.25 -2.18
C THR A 662 -5.61 7.38 -2.63
N VAL A 663 -4.39 7.10 -3.09
CA VAL A 663 -3.47 8.12 -3.65
C VAL A 663 -3.70 8.38 -5.14
N LEU A 664 -4.47 7.54 -5.84
CA LEU A 664 -4.77 7.70 -7.27
C LEU A 664 -5.74 8.86 -7.51
N LYS A 665 -5.34 9.86 -8.31
CA LYS A 665 -6.19 11.01 -8.69
C LYS A 665 -6.67 10.98 -10.14
N ASN A 666 -5.85 10.43 -11.03
CA ASN A 666 -6.14 10.28 -12.45
C ASN A 666 -5.61 8.94 -12.93
N VAL A 667 -6.18 8.39 -14.00
CA VAL A 667 -5.66 7.21 -14.69
C VAL A 667 -6.00 7.24 -16.17
N VAL A 668 -5.04 6.84 -17.01
CA VAL A 668 -5.21 6.72 -18.46
C VAL A 668 -5.36 5.25 -18.82
N ILE A 669 -6.52 4.88 -19.34
CA ILE A 669 -6.85 3.53 -19.81
C ILE A 669 -6.41 3.39 -21.28
N PRO A 670 -5.46 2.50 -21.60
CA PRO A 670 -4.84 2.44 -22.92
C PRO A 670 -5.75 1.85 -24.00
N ASN A 671 -5.33 1.98 -25.25
CA ASN A 671 -6.14 1.76 -26.44
C ASN A 671 -6.72 0.33 -26.58
N LEU A 672 -5.99 -0.70 -26.09
CA LEU A 672 -6.37 -2.11 -26.25
C LEU A 672 -7.27 -2.66 -25.13
N VAL A 673 -7.60 -1.88 -24.08
CA VAL A 673 -8.42 -2.38 -22.97
C VAL A 673 -9.85 -2.62 -23.39
N THR A 674 -10.36 -3.81 -23.06
CA THR A 674 -11.74 -4.24 -23.36
C THR A 674 -12.48 -4.82 -22.15
N LYS A 675 -11.82 -4.99 -21.00
CA LYS A 675 -12.40 -5.59 -19.78
C LYS A 675 -11.86 -4.97 -18.48
N ILE A 676 -12.74 -4.75 -17.51
CA ILE A 676 -12.40 -4.25 -16.15
C ILE A 676 -13.06 -5.17 -15.12
N GLU A 677 -12.25 -5.89 -14.34
CA GLU A 677 -12.74 -6.97 -13.48
C GLU A 677 -13.18 -6.49 -12.08
N LYS A 678 -13.61 -7.45 -11.25
CA LYS A 678 -14.09 -7.26 -9.88
C LYS A 678 -13.20 -6.32 -9.08
N ARG A 679 -13.80 -5.29 -8.47
CA ARG A 679 -13.12 -4.35 -7.57
C ARG A 679 -11.88 -3.64 -8.14
N ALA A 680 -11.68 -3.63 -9.46
CA ALA A 680 -10.48 -3.07 -10.09
C ALA A 680 -10.15 -1.64 -9.62
N PHE A 681 -11.15 -0.77 -9.50
CA PHE A 681 -11.06 0.61 -8.99
C PHE A 681 -11.85 0.80 -7.69
N GLY A 682 -12.15 -0.29 -6.97
CA GLY A 682 -12.89 -0.22 -5.72
C GLY A 682 -12.14 0.66 -4.73
N LEU A 683 -12.82 1.70 -4.23
CA LEU A 683 -12.42 2.56 -3.11
C LEU A 683 -11.19 3.42 -3.41
N CYS A 684 -10.97 3.72 -4.69
CA CYS A 684 -10.08 4.79 -5.13
C CYS A 684 -10.71 6.17 -4.81
N LYS A 685 -10.84 6.51 -3.52
CA LYS A 685 -11.65 7.65 -3.03
C LYS A 685 -11.22 9.04 -3.53
N ASN A 686 -10.00 9.17 -4.04
CA ASN A 686 -9.47 10.43 -4.59
C ASN A 686 -9.38 10.42 -6.12
N LEU A 687 -9.83 9.35 -6.78
CA LEU A 687 -9.84 9.27 -8.24
C LEU A 687 -10.91 10.24 -8.74
N ASN A 688 -10.49 11.26 -9.48
CA ASN A 688 -11.38 12.31 -9.98
C ASN A 688 -11.47 12.29 -11.50
N LEU A 689 -10.51 11.67 -12.20
CA LEU A 689 -10.42 11.73 -13.65
C LEU A 689 -10.00 10.38 -14.24
N ILE A 690 -10.77 9.91 -15.22
CA ILE A 690 -10.40 8.72 -16.02
C ILE A 690 -10.37 9.13 -17.50
N THR A 691 -9.24 8.91 -18.16
CA THR A 691 -9.11 9.13 -19.60
C THR A 691 -9.10 7.79 -20.32
N PHE A 692 -10.09 7.54 -21.17
CA PHE A 692 -10.14 6.35 -22.02
C PHE A 692 -9.55 6.66 -23.39
N LEU A 693 -8.36 6.12 -23.66
CA LEU A 693 -7.71 6.13 -24.98
C LEU A 693 -8.10 4.93 -25.84
N CYS A 694 -9.04 4.10 -25.36
CA CYS A 694 -9.55 2.88 -26.00
C CYS A 694 -9.91 3.09 -27.48
N ASP A 695 -9.59 2.10 -28.32
CA ASP A 695 -9.97 2.11 -29.75
C ASP A 695 -11.47 1.89 -29.95
N LYS A 696 -12.16 1.36 -28.93
CA LYS A 696 -13.61 1.13 -28.89
C LYS A 696 -14.11 1.37 -27.47
N VAL A 697 -15.42 1.63 -27.33
CA VAL A 697 -16.07 1.66 -26.00
C VAL A 697 -15.92 0.29 -25.33
N ILE A 698 -15.55 0.29 -24.04
CA ILE A 698 -15.59 -0.93 -23.23
C ILE A 698 -17.06 -1.25 -22.94
N ASP A 699 -17.53 -2.41 -23.40
CA ASP A 699 -18.90 -2.87 -23.13
C ASP A 699 -19.13 -2.97 -21.61
N PRO A 700 -20.16 -2.30 -21.03
CA PRO A 700 -20.50 -2.42 -19.62
C PRO A 700 -20.74 -3.85 -19.12
N ALA A 701 -21.05 -4.81 -20.01
CA ALA A 701 -21.12 -6.23 -19.66
C ALA A 701 -19.76 -6.82 -19.27
N ASN A 702 -18.67 -6.21 -19.72
CA ASN A 702 -17.28 -6.55 -19.37
C ASN A 702 -16.75 -5.75 -18.17
N ILE A 703 -17.62 -5.04 -17.46
CA ILE A 703 -17.34 -4.31 -16.23
C ILE A 703 -18.19 -4.93 -15.10
N ASN A 704 -17.57 -5.38 -14.01
CA ASN A 704 -18.30 -6.04 -12.94
C ASN A 704 -19.22 -5.05 -12.20
N GLN A 705 -20.50 -5.39 -12.06
CA GLN A 705 -21.55 -4.58 -11.43
C GLN A 705 -22.27 -5.33 -10.29
N ALA A 706 -21.82 -6.54 -9.93
CA ALA A 706 -22.45 -7.32 -8.87
C ALA A 706 -22.26 -6.66 -7.48
N GLN A 707 -23.28 -6.75 -6.62
CA GLN A 707 -23.22 -6.24 -5.25
C GLN A 707 -22.02 -6.86 -4.50
N ASN A 708 -21.33 -6.04 -3.71
CA ASN A 708 -20.05 -6.33 -3.03
C ASN A 708 -18.87 -6.60 -3.98
N GLU A 709 -19.02 -6.51 -5.31
CA GLU A 709 -17.99 -6.85 -6.29
C GLU A 709 -17.78 -5.82 -7.41
N MET A 710 -18.56 -4.73 -7.42
CA MET A 710 -18.51 -3.69 -8.44
C MET A 710 -17.07 -3.21 -8.72
N SER A 711 -16.71 -3.11 -10.01
CA SER A 711 -15.39 -2.64 -10.45
C SER A 711 -15.10 -1.22 -9.96
N PHE A 712 -16.12 -0.37 -10.00
CA PHE A 712 -16.12 0.99 -9.46
C PHE A 712 -17.07 1.02 -8.27
N ASP A 713 -16.52 1.06 -7.05
CA ASP A 713 -17.30 1.12 -5.81
C ASP A 713 -16.67 2.13 -4.86
N ASP A 714 -17.40 3.15 -4.45
CA ASP A 714 -16.97 4.15 -3.47
C ASP A 714 -17.15 3.67 -2.01
N GLY A 715 -17.74 2.50 -1.83
CA GLY A 715 -18.04 1.87 -0.55
C GLY A 715 -19.51 1.98 -0.15
N THR A 716 -20.32 2.74 -0.87
CA THR A 716 -21.75 2.93 -0.56
C THR A 716 -22.63 1.83 -1.12
N GLN A 717 -22.15 1.06 -2.11
CA GLN A 717 -22.98 0.09 -2.86
C GLN A 717 -24.23 0.73 -3.49
N ALA A 718 -24.21 2.05 -3.71
CA ALA A 718 -25.35 2.79 -4.24
C ALA A 718 -25.62 2.43 -5.72
N PRO A 719 -26.85 2.65 -6.23
CA PRO A 719 -27.18 2.43 -7.64
C PRO A 719 -26.42 3.36 -8.61
N ASN A 720 -25.98 4.53 -8.12
CA ASN A 720 -25.18 5.51 -8.84
C ASN A 720 -23.70 5.37 -8.44
N MET A 721 -22.78 5.46 -9.40
CA MET A 721 -21.34 5.32 -9.17
C MET A 721 -20.73 6.63 -8.62
N PHE A 722 -19.40 6.70 -8.45
CA PHE A 722 -18.67 7.89 -8.01
C PHE A 722 -19.17 9.16 -8.74
N ASP A 723 -19.86 10.03 -8.01
CA ASP A 723 -20.47 11.27 -8.49
C ASP A 723 -19.46 12.40 -8.76
N HIS A 724 -18.17 12.16 -8.52
CA HIS A 724 -17.09 13.13 -8.69
C HIS A 724 -16.08 12.76 -9.78
N ILE A 725 -16.22 11.60 -10.42
CA ILE A 725 -15.32 11.20 -11.51
C ILE A 725 -15.76 11.84 -12.82
N THR A 726 -14.87 12.60 -13.44
CA THR A 726 -14.97 13.08 -14.83
C THR A 726 -14.33 12.06 -15.77
N ILE A 727 -15.04 11.75 -16.86
CA ILE A 727 -14.55 10.85 -17.91
C ILE A 727 -14.12 11.66 -19.12
N HIS A 728 -12.90 11.44 -19.60
CA HIS A 728 -12.43 11.95 -20.89
C HIS A 728 -12.34 10.81 -21.91
N VAL A 729 -12.86 11.05 -23.12
CA VAL A 729 -12.85 10.09 -24.24
C VAL A 729 -12.40 10.77 -25.52
N ARG A 730 -11.94 9.99 -26.51
CA ARG A 730 -11.66 10.50 -27.85
C ARG A 730 -12.94 11.05 -28.49
N LYS A 731 -12.84 12.15 -29.23
CA LYS A 731 -13.96 12.85 -29.87
C LYS A 731 -14.79 11.95 -30.76
N GLU A 732 -14.15 11.05 -31.49
CA GLU A 732 -14.81 10.09 -32.37
C GLU A 732 -15.64 9.03 -31.62
N LEU A 733 -15.31 8.73 -30.36
CA LEU A 733 -16.04 7.77 -29.52
C LEU A 733 -17.01 8.44 -28.54
N TYR A 734 -17.08 9.77 -28.51
CA TYR A 734 -17.89 10.53 -27.56
C TYR A 734 -19.36 10.11 -27.58
N ASN A 735 -19.95 9.98 -28.77
CA ASN A 735 -21.36 9.60 -28.91
C ASN A 735 -21.60 8.16 -28.44
N ASP A 736 -20.67 7.25 -28.73
CA ASP A 736 -20.78 5.84 -28.33
C ASP A 736 -20.75 5.70 -26.81
N TYR A 737 -19.84 6.41 -26.12
CA TYR A 737 -19.81 6.44 -24.65
C TYR A 737 -21.09 7.04 -24.04
N ASN A 738 -21.59 8.15 -24.58
CA ASN A 738 -22.81 8.80 -24.10
C ASN A 738 -24.07 7.94 -24.28
N ALA A 739 -24.11 7.09 -25.30
CA ALA A 739 -25.24 6.20 -25.56
C ALA A 739 -25.39 5.10 -24.47
N HIS A 740 -24.32 4.77 -23.75
CA HIS A 740 -24.34 3.75 -22.71
C HIS A 740 -24.69 4.34 -21.34
N SER A 741 -25.86 3.95 -20.81
CA SER A 741 -26.35 4.41 -19.49
C SER A 741 -25.39 4.14 -18.34
N PHE A 742 -24.50 3.15 -18.44
CA PHE A 742 -23.46 2.86 -17.46
C PHE A 742 -22.52 4.05 -17.23
N TYR A 743 -21.95 4.63 -18.30
CA TYR A 743 -20.99 5.73 -18.18
C TYR A 743 -21.65 7.03 -17.71
N ASN A 744 -22.96 7.15 -17.89
CA ASN A 744 -23.74 8.28 -17.37
C ASN A 744 -23.97 8.21 -15.85
N LYS A 745 -23.66 7.09 -15.18
CA LYS A 745 -23.78 6.93 -13.72
C LYS A 745 -22.64 7.56 -12.91
N PHE A 746 -21.57 8.04 -13.56
CA PHE A 746 -20.51 8.83 -12.89
C PHE A 746 -21.04 10.26 -12.62
N ASN A 747 -20.20 11.31 -12.59
CA ASN A 747 -20.64 12.71 -12.38
C ASN A 747 -21.59 13.26 -13.48
N GLY A 748 -22.08 12.43 -14.41
CA GLY A 748 -22.88 12.87 -15.56
C GLY A 748 -22.10 13.72 -16.58
N VAL A 749 -20.78 13.86 -16.43
CA VAL A 749 -19.91 14.65 -17.30
C VAL A 749 -18.91 13.72 -18.00
N ILE A 750 -19.30 13.27 -19.19
CA ILE A 750 -18.39 12.71 -20.19
C ILE A 750 -17.91 13.88 -21.04
N GLU A 751 -16.60 14.01 -21.20
CA GLU A 751 -15.98 15.06 -22.00
C GLU A 751 -15.18 14.42 -23.14
N GLN A 752 -15.30 15.00 -24.33
CA GLN A 752 -14.47 14.63 -25.47
C GLN A 752 -13.12 15.36 -25.44
N SER A 753 -12.13 14.82 -26.15
CA SER A 753 -10.97 15.58 -26.61
C SER A 753 -11.38 16.85 -27.37
N PHE A 754 -10.49 17.84 -27.39
CA PHE A 754 -10.76 19.16 -27.97
C PHE A 754 -9.71 19.55 -29.00
N LEU A 755 -10.10 20.43 -29.92
CA LEU A 755 -9.22 20.92 -30.98
C LEU A 755 -8.66 22.30 -30.62
N VAL A 756 -7.38 22.50 -30.90
CA VAL A 756 -6.72 23.81 -30.96
C VAL A 756 -6.01 23.89 -32.30
N GLY A 757 -6.55 24.68 -33.23
CA GLY A 757 -6.08 24.65 -34.61
C GLY A 757 -6.36 23.30 -35.28
N THR A 758 -5.31 22.65 -35.77
CA THR A 758 -5.37 21.33 -36.43
C THR A 758 -5.00 20.17 -35.49
N GLU A 759 -4.77 20.48 -34.20
CA GLU A 759 -4.27 19.54 -33.20
C GLU A 759 -5.39 19.15 -32.24
N GLU A 760 -5.51 17.85 -31.99
CA GLU A 760 -6.45 17.27 -31.04
C GLU A 760 -5.74 16.89 -29.75
N TYR A 761 -6.23 17.44 -28.65
CA TYR A 761 -5.71 17.20 -27.31
C TYR A 761 -6.75 16.55 -26.40
N ILE A 762 -6.30 15.68 -25.50
CA ILE A 762 -7.15 15.11 -24.46
C ILE A 762 -6.54 15.33 -23.08
N PRO A 763 -7.31 15.80 -22.09
CA PRO A 763 -6.84 15.85 -20.71
C PRO A 763 -6.51 14.44 -20.18
N VAL A 764 -5.36 14.30 -19.54
CA VAL A 764 -4.94 13.09 -18.79
C VAL A 764 -4.86 13.35 -17.28
N SER A 765 -5.00 14.62 -16.88
CA SER A 765 -5.21 15.08 -15.52
C SER A 765 -5.82 16.49 -15.54
N GLU A 766 -5.95 17.09 -14.36
CA GLU A 766 -6.40 18.47 -14.22
C GLU A 766 -5.47 19.51 -14.86
N THR A 767 -4.21 19.17 -15.14
CA THR A 767 -3.19 20.16 -15.58
C THR A 767 -2.46 19.76 -16.86
N VAL A 768 -2.57 18.50 -17.29
CA VAL A 768 -1.81 17.95 -18.41
C VAL A 768 -2.73 17.42 -19.51
N VAL A 769 -2.34 17.66 -20.75
CA VAL A 769 -2.95 17.05 -21.94
C VAL A 769 -1.96 16.17 -22.71
N ASP A 770 -2.53 15.24 -23.45
CA ASP A 770 -1.88 14.41 -24.46
C ASP A 770 -2.28 14.88 -25.87
N LEU A 771 -1.30 15.03 -26.77
CA LEU A 771 -1.53 15.28 -28.20
C LEU A 771 -1.92 13.96 -28.87
N LEU A 772 -3.21 13.79 -29.16
CA LEU A 772 -3.72 12.57 -29.79
C LEU A 772 -3.47 12.50 -31.28
N LYS A 773 -3.53 13.66 -31.94
CA LYS A 773 -3.54 13.74 -33.40
C LYS A 773 -3.22 15.15 -33.87
N THR A 774 -2.49 15.25 -34.97
CA THR A 774 -2.38 16.50 -35.74
C THR A 774 -2.69 16.27 -37.23
N GLU A 775 -3.38 17.24 -37.83
CA GLU A 775 -3.60 17.35 -39.28
C GLU A 775 -2.85 18.55 -39.86
N SER A 776 -1.78 19.00 -39.18
CA SER A 776 -1.02 20.16 -39.62
C SER A 776 -0.52 20.01 -41.06
N THR A 777 -0.45 21.15 -41.73
CA THR A 777 0.12 21.28 -43.08
C THR A 777 1.41 22.07 -43.06
N ASP A 778 1.90 22.41 -41.87
CA ASP A 778 3.11 23.19 -41.68
C ASP A 778 4.34 22.35 -42.00
N HIS A 779 5.29 22.91 -42.77
CA HIS A 779 6.52 22.21 -43.08
C HIS A 779 7.28 21.81 -41.80
N THR A 780 7.42 22.78 -40.88
CA THR A 780 8.00 22.58 -39.56
C THR A 780 6.93 22.73 -38.49
N PHE A 781 6.39 21.60 -38.03
CA PHE A 781 5.43 21.58 -36.92
C PHE A 781 6.13 21.88 -35.60
N VAL A 782 5.69 22.91 -34.88
CA VAL A 782 6.24 23.28 -33.58
C VAL A 782 5.27 22.89 -32.48
N LEU A 783 5.62 21.90 -31.66
CA LEU A 783 4.78 21.47 -30.57
C LEU A 783 4.68 22.58 -29.50
N PRO A 784 3.47 23.05 -29.16
CA PRO A 784 3.31 24.03 -28.08
C PRO A 784 3.59 23.39 -26.72
N THR A 785 4.17 24.14 -25.78
CA THR A 785 4.37 23.67 -24.40
C THR A 785 3.09 23.75 -23.55
N SER A 786 2.12 24.56 -23.98
CA SER A 786 0.79 24.66 -23.36
C SER A 786 -0.28 25.01 -24.38
N VAL A 787 -1.52 24.61 -24.09
CA VAL A 787 -2.69 24.89 -24.93
C VAL A 787 -3.85 25.38 -24.08
N LYS A 788 -4.57 26.38 -24.59
CA LYS A 788 -5.80 26.89 -23.94
C LYS A 788 -7.00 26.15 -24.51
N HIS A 789 -7.81 25.56 -23.65
CA HIS A 789 -9.05 24.91 -24.06
C HIS A 789 -9.97 25.95 -24.75
N PRO A 790 -10.57 25.63 -25.91
CA PRO A 790 -11.25 26.63 -26.74
C PRO A 790 -12.48 27.24 -26.05
N THR A 791 -13.20 26.45 -25.24
CA THR A 791 -14.46 26.87 -24.60
C THR A 791 -14.38 26.94 -23.08
N LYS A 792 -13.29 26.45 -22.48
CA LYS A 792 -13.09 26.44 -21.03
C LYS A 792 -11.92 27.36 -20.79
N ASN A 793 -12.03 28.32 -19.88
CA ASN A 793 -10.94 29.25 -19.59
C ASN A 793 -9.81 28.55 -18.78
N LYS A 794 -9.33 27.41 -19.29
CA LYS A 794 -8.37 26.52 -18.68
C LYS A 794 -7.22 26.29 -19.64
N THR A 795 -6.01 26.45 -19.15
CA THR A 795 -4.77 26.19 -19.89
C THR A 795 -4.16 24.90 -19.37
N TYR A 796 -3.74 24.04 -20.28
CA TYR A 796 -3.09 22.77 -19.98
C TYR A 796 -1.64 22.81 -20.45
N SER A 797 -0.77 22.12 -19.72
CA SER A 797 0.58 21.82 -20.20
C SER A 797 0.52 20.62 -21.16
N VAL A 798 1.26 20.70 -22.26
CA VAL A 798 1.39 19.58 -23.20
C VAL A 798 2.62 18.79 -22.77
N ASN A 799 2.42 17.61 -22.19
CA ASN A 799 3.54 16.77 -21.69
C ASN A 799 3.59 15.39 -22.35
N LEU A 800 2.56 15.01 -23.09
CA LEU A 800 2.49 13.72 -23.77
C LEU A 800 2.27 13.94 -25.28
N ILE A 801 2.99 13.14 -26.08
CA ILE A 801 2.72 12.95 -27.50
C ILE A 801 2.15 11.55 -27.62
N GLY A 802 0.89 11.44 -27.98
CA GLY A 802 0.13 10.20 -27.93
C GLY A 802 0.57 9.18 -28.97
N ASP A 803 0.11 7.95 -28.80
CA ASP A 803 0.30 6.89 -29.79
C ASP A 803 -0.28 7.35 -31.14
N TYR A 804 0.49 7.17 -32.22
CA TYR A 804 0.08 7.51 -33.58
C TYR A 804 -0.23 9.00 -33.85
N ALA A 805 0.25 9.93 -33.00
CA ALA A 805 -0.10 11.35 -33.08
C ALA A 805 0.08 11.99 -34.47
N PHE A 806 1.09 11.56 -35.24
CA PHE A 806 1.38 12.09 -36.58
C PHE A 806 0.84 11.22 -37.73
N GLN A 807 0.12 10.13 -37.47
CA GLN A 807 -0.37 9.21 -38.51
C GLN A 807 -1.21 9.92 -39.58
N LYS A 808 -2.00 10.93 -39.19
CA LYS A 808 -2.91 11.65 -40.09
C LYS A 808 -2.34 12.96 -40.64
N THR A 809 -1.04 13.20 -40.46
CA THR A 809 -0.39 14.39 -41.04
C THR A 809 -0.25 14.29 -42.55
N THR A 810 -0.19 15.45 -43.19
CA THR A 810 0.01 15.54 -44.64
C THR A 810 1.47 15.27 -45.02
N ASP A 811 1.73 15.04 -46.31
CA ASP A 811 3.08 14.96 -46.84
C ASP A 811 3.85 16.29 -46.77
N LYS A 812 3.21 17.38 -46.36
CA LYS A 812 3.84 18.69 -46.16
C LYS A 812 4.67 18.77 -44.89
N VAL A 813 4.28 18.07 -43.82
CA VAL A 813 5.03 18.06 -42.56
C VAL A 813 6.32 17.28 -42.76
N LYS A 814 7.45 17.98 -42.72
CA LYS A 814 8.80 17.39 -42.90
C LYS A 814 9.63 17.48 -41.64
N GLU A 815 9.33 18.43 -40.76
CA GLU A 815 10.10 18.67 -39.55
C GLU A 815 9.15 18.82 -38.35
N VAL A 816 9.56 18.31 -37.19
CA VAL A 816 8.85 18.49 -35.92
C VAL A 816 9.82 19.04 -34.89
N VAL A 817 9.46 20.13 -34.23
CA VAL A 817 10.20 20.69 -33.10
C VAL A 817 9.45 20.40 -31.81
N VAL A 818 10.05 19.56 -31.00
CA VAL A 818 9.61 19.20 -29.67
C VAL A 818 10.35 20.07 -28.66
N LYS A 819 9.62 21.01 -28.06
CA LYS A 819 10.13 21.92 -27.02
C LYS A 819 10.36 21.17 -25.69
N LYS A 820 10.45 21.91 -24.59
CA LYS A 820 10.67 21.38 -23.23
C LYS A 820 9.41 20.68 -22.69
N ASP A 821 9.57 19.98 -21.57
CA ASP A 821 8.50 19.38 -20.74
C ASP A 821 7.79 18.13 -21.29
N ILE A 822 8.23 17.53 -22.41
CA ILE A 822 7.67 16.24 -22.83
C ILE A 822 8.19 15.11 -21.93
N GLU A 823 7.25 14.42 -21.28
CA GLU A 823 7.52 13.34 -20.34
C GLU A 823 7.16 11.95 -20.90
N TYR A 824 6.39 11.90 -22.00
CA TYR A 824 6.02 10.66 -22.69
C TYR A 824 5.82 10.85 -24.21
N ILE A 825 6.26 9.87 -24.98
CA ILE A 825 6.16 9.74 -26.43
C ILE A 825 5.63 8.35 -26.71
N GLY A 826 4.43 8.31 -27.27
CA GLY A 826 3.66 7.11 -27.54
C GLY A 826 4.20 6.25 -28.67
N ALA A 827 3.71 5.01 -28.73
CA ALA A 827 4.09 4.05 -29.75
C ALA A 827 3.81 4.61 -31.15
N GLN A 828 4.82 4.55 -32.02
CA GLN A 828 4.75 5.03 -33.41
C GLN A 828 4.28 6.49 -33.55
N ALA A 829 4.51 7.34 -32.54
CA ALA A 829 4.05 8.72 -32.50
C ALA A 829 4.39 9.51 -33.78
N PHE A 830 5.60 9.38 -34.32
CA PHE A 830 6.09 10.12 -35.50
C PHE A 830 6.04 9.32 -36.82
N VAL A 831 5.33 8.19 -36.85
CA VAL A 831 5.19 7.36 -38.05
C VAL A 831 3.90 7.76 -38.78
N THR A 832 4.03 8.33 -39.98
CA THR A 832 2.86 8.80 -40.75
C THR A 832 2.20 7.67 -41.55
N ASP A 833 2.95 6.66 -41.96
CA ASP A 833 2.43 5.44 -42.59
C ASP A 833 2.77 4.22 -41.73
N ILE A 834 1.82 3.86 -40.86
CA ILE A 834 1.96 2.73 -39.92
C ILE A 834 2.08 1.39 -40.66
N ALA A 835 1.40 1.23 -41.79
CA ALA A 835 1.38 -0.04 -42.52
C ALA A 835 2.75 -0.33 -43.14
N ASN A 836 3.40 0.71 -43.68
CA ASN A 836 4.71 0.57 -44.33
C ASN A 836 5.89 0.97 -43.42
N LYS A 837 5.65 1.43 -42.19
CA LYS A 837 6.67 1.90 -41.23
C LYS A 837 7.56 3.01 -41.80
N THR A 838 6.97 3.91 -42.58
CA THR A 838 7.64 5.08 -43.14
C THR A 838 7.06 6.37 -42.57
N SER A 839 7.80 7.47 -42.72
CA SER A 839 7.34 8.78 -42.26
C SER A 839 7.63 9.87 -43.28
N THR A 840 6.67 10.79 -43.45
CA THR A 840 6.88 12.06 -44.16
C THR A 840 7.70 13.04 -43.33
N VAL A 841 7.65 12.89 -42.00
CA VAL A 841 8.51 13.58 -41.04
C VAL A 841 9.93 13.06 -41.20
N LYS A 842 10.81 13.93 -41.70
CA LYS A 842 12.21 13.63 -41.95
C LYS A 842 13.08 13.95 -40.75
N ASN A 843 12.80 15.04 -40.05
CA ASN A 843 13.62 15.52 -38.93
C ASN A 843 12.74 15.77 -37.70
N VAL A 844 13.17 15.29 -36.53
CA VAL A 844 12.56 15.64 -35.25
C VAL A 844 13.62 16.28 -34.36
N PHE A 845 13.38 17.51 -33.91
CA PHE A 845 14.29 18.28 -33.07
C PHE A 845 13.79 18.26 -31.64
N PHE A 846 14.56 17.69 -30.71
CA PHE A 846 14.27 17.74 -29.28
C PHE A 846 15.13 18.80 -28.61
N ILE A 847 14.46 19.83 -28.08
CA ILE A 847 15.10 20.98 -27.45
C ILE A 847 15.43 20.71 -25.97
N GLU A 848 14.76 19.73 -25.36
CA GLU A 848 15.04 19.27 -24.00
C GLU A 848 16.50 18.78 -23.86
N GLY A 849 17.17 19.20 -22.77
CA GLY A 849 18.57 18.83 -22.50
C GLY A 849 18.71 17.56 -21.63
N ASN A 850 17.61 17.12 -21.01
CA ASN A 850 17.59 16.05 -20.02
C ASN A 850 16.61 14.92 -20.40
N PRO A 851 16.99 14.03 -21.35
CA PRO A 851 16.17 12.89 -21.70
C PRO A 851 16.07 11.88 -20.56
N THR A 852 14.98 11.13 -20.51
CA THR A 852 14.83 9.97 -19.62
C THR A 852 14.41 8.73 -20.39
N LYS A 853 14.71 7.54 -19.83
CA LYS A 853 14.24 6.26 -20.37
C LYS A 853 12.71 6.13 -20.33
N LYS A 854 12.03 6.89 -19.47
CA LYS A 854 10.56 6.85 -19.34
C LYS A 854 9.83 7.72 -20.39
N MET A 855 10.57 8.53 -21.15
CA MET A 855 10.00 9.32 -22.24
C MET A 855 9.49 8.47 -23.39
N LEU A 856 10.15 7.36 -23.74
CA LEU A 856 9.68 6.50 -24.83
C LEU A 856 8.78 5.38 -24.31
N SER A 857 7.64 5.18 -24.95
CA SER A 857 6.72 4.09 -24.64
C SER A 857 7.41 2.72 -24.66
N THR A 858 8.27 2.49 -25.65
CA THR A 858 8.97 1.22 -25.89
C THR A 858 9.99 0.87 -24.80
N THR A 859 10.74 1.85 -24.29
CA THR A 859 11.70 1.62 -23.19
C THR A 859 11.05 1.68 -21.82
N ARG A 860 9.96 2.44 -21.65
CA ARG A 860 9.19 2.48 -20.41
C ARG A 860 8.47 1.15 -20.16
N PHE A 861 7.79 0.62 -21.17
CA PHE A 861 6.96 -0.58 -21.04
C PHE A 861 7.58 -1.86 -21.62
N GLU A 862 8.86 -1.81 -22.02
CA GLU A 862 9.60 -2.96 -22.57
C GLU A 862 8.85 -3.63 -23.73
N LEU A 863 8.29 -2.81 -24.64
CA LEU A 863 7.44 -3.28 -25.74
C LEU A 863 8.23 -4.07 -26.79
N ASP A 864 9.53 -3.82 -26.92
CA ASP A 864 10.40 -4.54 -27.86
C ASP A 864 10.45 -6.05 -27.56
N GLU A 865 10.19 -6.47 -26.32
CA GLU A 865 10.10 -7.89 -25.95
C GLU A 865 8.89 -8.60 -26.58
N THR A 866 7.92 -7.87 -27.16
CA THR A 866 6.81 -8.49 -27.90
C THR A 866 7.19 -8.85 -29.35
N ASN A 867 8.41 -8.51 -29.80
CA ASN A 867 8.86 -8.63 -31.19
C ASN A 867 8.00 -7.89 -32.22
N ILE A 868 7.21 -6.91 -31.78
CA ILE A 868 6.42 -6.02 -32.64
C ILE A 868 7.13 -4.67 -32.67
N ASP A 869 7.29 -4.08 -33.86
CA ASP A 869 7.91 -2.77 -34.02
C ASP A 869 6.96 -1.64 -33.59
N TYR A 870 7.07 -1.26 -32.33
CA TYR A 870 6.39 -0.10 -31.73
C TYR A 870 7.25 1.16 -31.72
N CYS A 871 8.36 1.19 -32.47
CA CYS A 871 9.28 2.30 -32.48
C CYS A 871 8.58 3.63 -32.78
N GLU A 872 8.88 4.65 -31.97
CA GLU A 872 8.29 5.98 -32.02
C GLU A 872 8.62 6.70 -33.35
N PHE A 873 9.72 6.29 -34.01
CA PHE A 873 10.25 6.90 -35.23
C PHE A 873 10.41 5.85 -36.35
N ALA A 874 10.14 6.26 -37.59
CA ALA A 874 10.49 5.47 -38.77
C ALA A 874 12.00 5.52 -39.03
N LYS A 875 12.60 4.48 -39.62
CA LYS A 875 14.06 4.39 -39.92
C LYS A 875 14.62 5.55 -40.76
N THR A 876 13.76 6.25 -41.49
CA THR A 876 14.12 7.40 -42.33
C THR A 876 14.16 8.71 -41.56
N THR A 877 13.78 8.72 -40.28
CA THR A 877 13.65 9.93 -39.46
C THR A 877 14.98 10.24 -38.78
N LYS A 878 15.51 11.44 -38.98
CA LYS A 878 16.67 11.95 -38.23
C LYS A 878 16.21 12.66 -36.97
N ILE A 879 16.90 12.40 -35.88
CA ILE A 879 16.59 12.96 -34.57
C ILE A 879 17.72 13.89 -34.20
N TYR A 880 17.40 15.17 -34.02
CA TYR A 880 18.36 16.20 -33.68
C TYR A 880 18.17 16.68 -32.25
N VAL A 881 19.27 16.75 -31.52
CA VAL A 881 19.32 17.12 -30.10
C VAL A 881 20.45 18.11 -29.87
N LYS A 882 20.46 18.75 -28.70
CA LYS A 882 21.59 19.55 -28.24
C LYS A 882 22.88 18.72 -28.19
N LYS A 883 24.03 19.33 -28.50
CA LYS A 883 25.32 18.63 -28.43
C LYS A 883 25.59 18.13 -27.01
N SER A 884 25.31 18.95 -26.01
CA SER A 884 25.49 18.61 -24.59
C SER A 884 24.62 17.43 -24.14
N ALA A 885 23.53 17.16 -24.85
CA ALA A 885 22.55 16.12 -24.53
C ALA A 885 22.66 14.87 -25.43
N CYS A 886 23.38 14.94 -26.56
CA CYS A 886 23.37 13.89 -27.58
C CYS A 886 23.71 12.49 -27.04
N GLU A 887 24.82 12.37 -26.30
CA GLU A 887 25.20 11.08 -25.71
C GLU A 887 24.24 10.65 -24.59
N LYS A 888 23.65 11.59 -23.84
CA LYS A 888 22.59 11.27 -22.86
C LYS A 888 21.35 10.70 -23.55
N TYR A 889 20.95 11.25 -24.69
CA TYR A 889 19.83 10.73 -25.48
C TYR A 889 20.14 9.31 -25.96
N LYS A 890 21.31 9.08 -26.56
CA LYS A 890 21.73 7.75 -26.99
C LYS A 890 21.76 6.76 -25.84
N GLU A 891 22.24 7.14 -24.66
CA GLU A 891 22.26 6.29 -23.47
C GLU A 891 20.84 5.98 -22.97
N LYS A 892 20.01 7.01 -22.73
CA LYS A 892 18.68 6.84 -22.11
C LYS A 892 17.66 6.22 -23.04
N TRP A 893 17.80 6.41 -24.35
CA TRP A 893 16.93 5.83 -25.37
C TRP A 893 17.53 4.59 -26.04
N ASN A 894 18.65 4.09 -25.52
CA ASN A 894 19.21 2.81 -25.96
C ASN A 894 18.20 1.69 -25.70
N LYS A 895 17.74 1.04 -26.77
CA LYS A 895 16.78 -0.07 -26.70
C LYS A 895 17.51 -1.40 -26.60
N GLN A 896 17.20 -2.15 -25.55
CA GLN A 896 17.76 -3.47 -25.28
C GLN A 896 16.65 -4.46 -24.93
N ILE A 897 16.87 -5.72 -25.29
CA ILE A 897 15.98 -6.85 -24.98
C ILE A 897 16.73 -7.79 -24.04
N TYR A 898 16.05 -8.25 -22.99
CA TYR A 898 16.61 -9.25 -22.10
C TYR A 898 16.61 -10.63 -22.77
N ASP A 899 17.77 -11.28 -22.78
CA ASP A 899 17.97 -12.60 -23.36
C ASP A 899 18.02 -13.65 -22.25
N ILE A 900 16.91 -14.40 -22.12
CA ILE A 900 16.73 -15.40 -21.06
C ILE A 900 17.87 -16.44 -21.03
N PRO A 901 18.32 -17.04 -22.17
CA PRO A 901 19.38 -18.05 -22.14
C PRO A 901 20.74 -17.56 -21.63
N THR A 902 21.06 -16.28 -21.81
CA THR A 902 22.36 -15.70 -21.41
C THR A 902 22.29 -14.85 -20.15
N HIS A 903 21.09 -14.65 -19.59
CA HIS A 903 20.82 -13.75 -18.46
C HIS A 903 21.40 -12.34 -18.64
N GLY A 904 21.44 -11.86 -19.89
CA GLY A 904 22.04 -10.59 -20.29
C GLY A 904 21.13 -9.74 -21.17
N TYR A 905 21.52 -8.48 -21.41
CA TYR A 905 20.82 -7.60 -22.35
C TYR A 905 21.54 -7.57 -23.69
N LYS A 906 20.80 -7.78 -24.78
CA LYS A 906 21.28 -7.59 -26.16
C LYS A 906 20.63 -6.37 -26.81
N PRO A 907 21.27 -5.72 -27.79
CA PRO A 907 20.64 -4.64 -28.55
C PRO A 907 19.31 -5.08 -29.19
N SER A 908 18.30 -4.23 -29.08
CA SER A 908 17.02 -4.45 -29.77
C SER A 908 17.18 -4.30 -31.29
N PRO A 909 16.50 -5.11 -32.12
CA PRO A 909 16.47 -4.91 -33.57
C PRO A 909 15.74 -3.61 -33.98
N PHE A 910 15.00 -2.98 -33.05
CA PHE A 910 14.28 -1.72 -33.25
C PHE A 910 15.02 -0.52 -32.65
N ASN A 911 16.29 -0.70 -32.25
CA ASN A 911 17.11 0.39 -31.74
C ASN A 911 17.38 1.42 -32.84
N PHE A 912 17.14 2.69 -32.51
CA PHE A 912 17.24 3.80 -33.46
C PHE A 912 18.31 4.83 -33.07
N THR A 913 19.12 4.58 -32.04
CA THR A 913 20.05 5.58 -31.50
C THR A 913 21.08 6.09 -32.51
N ASP A 914 21.37 5.33 -33.58
CA ASP A 914 22.18 5.78 -34.73
C ASP A 914 21.51 6.87 -35.59
N GLN A 915 20.20 7.11 -35.40
CA GLN A 915 19.45 8.19 -36.03
C GLN A 915 19.58 9.51 -35.24
N ILE A 916 20.16 9.48 -34.03
CA ILE A 916 20.34 10.64 -33.14
C ILE A 916 21.67 11.33 -33.44
N ASP A 917 21.63 12.62 -33.75
CA ASP A 917 22.80 13.46 -34.00
C ASP A 917 22.57 14.88 -33.45
N TYR A 918 23.63 15.65 -33.23
CA TYR A 918 23.52 17.10 -32.95
C TYR A 918 23.89 17.95 -34.18
N LYS A 919 24.49 17.34 -35.21
CA LYS A 919 24.96 18.04 -36.42
C LYS A 919 23.83 18.18 -37.44
N ILE A 920 23.20 19.34 -37.45
CA ILE A 920 22.10 19.63 -38.37
C ILE A 920 22.67 20.12 -39.71
N PRO A 921 22.47 19.40 -40.82
CA PRO A 921 22.86 19.87 -42.14
C PRO A 921 21.88 20.95 -42.63
N GLY A 922 22.32 21.79 -43.58
CA GLY A 922 21.35 22.57 -44.39
C GLY A 922 21.49 24.08 -44.34
N VAL A 923 22.69 24.62 -44.12
CA VAL A 923 22.99 26.02 -44.45
C VAL A 923 24.17 26.07 -45.41
N THR A 924 23.89 26.32 -46.69
CA THR A 924 24.93 26.42 -47.72
C THR A 924 25.31 27.89 -47.93
N ILE A 925 26.54 28.26 -47.57
CA ILE A 925 27.09 29.60 -47.80
C ILE A 925 28.19 29.51 -48.85
N THR A 926 27.89 29.85 -50.11
CA THR A 926 28.81 29.65 -51.25
C THR A 926 29.65 30.87 -51.63
N HIS A 927 29.30 32.06 -51.12
CA HIS A 927 29.88 33.35 -51.54
C HIS A 927 29.87 34.35 -50.36
N LYS A 928 30.58 34.01 -49.28
CA LYS A 928 30.85 34.78 -48.06
C LYS A 928 29.64 35.04 -47.15
N TYR A 929 28.44 35.21 -47.71
CA TYR A 929 27.22 35.58 -46.98
C TYR A 929 26.04 34.65 -47.28
N GLY A 930 25.22 34.39 -46.25
CA GLY A 930 23.97 33.66 -46.32
C GLY A 930 22.93 34.25 -45.35
N THR A 931 21.71 33.73 -45.33
CA THR A 931 20.68 34.17 -44.37
C THR A 931 20.09 32.99 -43.65
N PHE A 932 19.60 33.19 -42.43
CA PHE A 932 19.08 32.10 -41.62
C PHE A 932 17.98 32.56 -40.66
N ALA A 933 17.09 31.65 -40.32
CA ALA A 933 16.14 31.76 -39.22
C ALA A 933 15.67 30.36 -38.80
N ARG A 934 15.43 30.14 -37.51
CA ARG A 934 14.84 28.91 -36.96
C ARG A 934 13.92 29.26 -35.80
N GLU A 935 13.08 28.31 -35.43
CA GLU A 935 12.04 28.28 -34.40
C GLU A 935 12.58 27.85 -33.02
N PHE A 936 13.85 27.46 -32.98
CA PHE A 936 14.66 27.19 -31.80
C PHE A 936 16.01 27.89 -31.96
N ASP A 937 16.71 28.10 -30.85
CA ASP A 937 18.02 28.74 -30.85
C ASP A 937 19.05 27.86 -31.59
N THR A 938 19.96 28.45 -32.34
CA THR A 938 20.98 27.69 -33.08
C THR A 938 22.39 28.20 -32.83
N ASP A 939 23.37 27.32 -32.94
CA ASP A 939 24.78 27.64 -32.80
C ASP A 939 25.56 27.24 -34.07
N PHE A 940 26.12 28.22 -34.76
CA PHE A 940 26.99 28.04 -35.93
C PHE A 940 28.48 28.00 -35.56
N SER A 941 28.84 28.47 -34.36
CA SER A 941 30.24 28.51 -33.91
C SER A 941 30.82 27.10 -33.68
N ILE A 942 29.94 26.14 -33.38
CA ILE A 942 30.26 24.74 -33.13
C ILE A 942 31.08 24.09 -34.25
N TYR A 943 30.81 24.42 -35.51
CA TYR A 943 31.50 23.82 -36.64
C TYR A 943 32.98 24.19 -36.63
N ASN A 944 33.28 25.48 -36.46
CA ASN A 944 34.65 25.98 -36.37
C ASN A 944 35.34 25.48 -35.11
N ALA A 945 34.63 25.42 -33.98
CA ALA A 945 35.17 24.90 -32.72
C ALA A 945 35.63 23.43 -32.84
N GLU A 946 34.93 22.60 -33.62
CA GLU A 946 35.28 21.18 -33.80
C GLU A 946 36.25 20.90 -34.96
N ASN A 947 36.18 21.68 -36.04
CA ASN A 947 36.90 21.38 -37.29
C ASN A 947 38.01 22.41 -37.60
N GLY A 948 38.17 23.45 -36.77
CA GLY A 948 39.17 24.50 -36.93
C GLY A 948 39.03 25.34 -38.20
N ASN A 949 37.84 25.38 -38.80
CA ASN A 949 37.62 26.08 -40.07
C ASN A 949 36.14 26.50 -40.26
N SER A 950 35.88 27.48 -41.14
CA SER A 950 34.54 28.03 -41.43
C SER A 950 33.91 28.72 -40.22
N ASN A 951 34.57 29.76 -39.75
CA ASN A 951 34.09 30.61 -38.66
C ASN A 951 32.92 31.47 -39.16
N VAL A 952 31.70 31.20 -38.68
CA VAL A 952 30.49 31.89 -39.11
C VAL A 952 29.92 32.72 -37.97
N ALA A 953 29.61 33.98 -38.25
CA ALA A 953 28.95 34.89 -37.33
C ALA A 953 27.61 35.38 -37.89
N ALA A 954 26.68 35.68 -36.98
CA ALA A 954 25.33 36.14 -37.26
C ALA A 954 25.21 37.64 -36.97
N PHE A 955 24.58 38.35 -37.90
CA PHE A 955 24.44 39.80 -37.88
C PHE A 955 22.98 40.22 -38.07
N VAL A 956 22.62 41.29 -37.37
CA VAL A 956 21.33 41.97 -37.44
C VAL A 956 21.56 43.47 -37.62
N ALA A 957 20.51 44.21 -37.95
CA ALA A 957 20.55 45.66 -37.98
C ALA A 957 19.19 46.24 -37.61
N LYS A 958 19.18 47.41 -36.99
CA LYS A 958 17.95 48.15 -36.69
C LYS A 958 17.64 49.12 -37.82
N VAL A 959 16.38 49.54 -37.93
CA VAL A 959 16.00 50.61 -38.87
C VAL A 959 16.83 51.89 -38.63
N SER A 960 17.17 52.21 -37.38
CA SER A 960 18.03 53.35 -37.04
C SER A 960 19.48 53.24 -37.53
N ASP A 961 19.93 52.03 -37.88
CA ASP A 961 21.27 51.74 -38.40
C ASP A 961 21.37 51.92 -39.91
N VAL A 962 20.26 52.30 -40.54
CA VAL A 962 20.19 52.74 -41.94
C VAL A 962 20.53 54.23 -41.97
N LYS A 963 21.72 54.58 -42.48
CA LYS A 963 22.25 55.95 -42.49
C LYS A 963 22.37 56.50 -43.92
N PRO A 964 21.94 57.74 -44.21
CA PRO A 964 22.27 58.41 -45.45
C PRO A 964 23.76 58.81 -45.49
N GLY A 965 24.44 58.65 -46.61
CA GLY A 965 25.86 59.01 -46.74
C GLY A 965 26.54 58.47 -48.00
N SER A 966 27.74 58.99 -48.31
CA SER A 966 28.62 58.50 -49.39
C SER A 966 29.44 57.31 -48.88
N GLY A 967 29.27 56.14 -49.48
CA GLY A 967 30.12 54.99 -49.18
C GLY A 967 31.44 55.03 -49.93
N ASP A 968 32.44 54.30 -49.41
CA ASP A 968 33.78 54.15 -50.00
C ASP A 968 33.84 53.58 -51.44
N TYR A 969 32.70 53.27 -52.09
CA TYR A 969 32.65 52.79 -53.48
C TYR A 969 31.32 53.17 -54.16
N GLY A 970 31.38 54.13 -55.09
CA GLY A 970 30.27 54.56 -55.96
C GLY A 970 29.13 55.36 -55.28
N ASN A 971 28.30 56.03 -56.10
CA ASN A 971 27.19 56.92 -55.68
C ASN A 971 26.01 56.19 -54.98
N ALA A 972 26.25 55.39 -53.94
CA ALA A 972 25.21 54.87 -53.06
C ALA A 972 24.86 55.91 -51.99
N GLU A 973 23.57 56.19 -51.78
CA GLU A 973 23.10 57.27 -50.89
C GLU A 973 22.80 56.78 -49.46
N HIS A 974 22.77 55.45 -49.19
CA HIS A 974 22.40 54.89 -47.88
C HIS A 974 23.22 53.62 -47.50
N HIS A 975 23.58 53.47 -46.22
CA HIS A 975 24.32 52.33 -45.65
C HIS A 975 23.51 51.64 -44.55
N VAL A 976 23.51 50.30 -44.53
CA VAL A 976 22.94 49.50 -43.44
C VAL A 976 24.09 48.99 -42.59
N LYS A 977 24.25 49.52 -41.37
CA LYS A 977 25.27 49.04 -40.44
C LYS A 977 24.81 47.73 -39.80
N MET A 978 25.36 46.62 -40.26
CA MET A 978 25.17 45.30 -39.68
C MET A 978 26.08 45.16 -38.46
N THR A 979 25.50 44.71 -37.35
CA THR A 979 26.17 44.49 -36.08
C THR A 979 25.90 43.07 -35.61
N SER A 980 26.84 42.47 -34.89
CA SER A 980 26.68 41.07 -34.45
C SER A 980 25.47 40.95 -33.52
N VAL A 981 24.81 39.80 -33.56
CA VAL A 981 23.57 39.54 -32.83
C VAL A 981 23.78 39.54 -31.32
N ASP A 982 24.96 39.13 -30.85
CA ASP A 982 25.35 39.09 -29.43
C ASP A 982 25.38 40.46 -28.76
N VAL A 983 25.75 41.52 -29.48
CA VAL A 983 25.74 42.91 -29.00
C VAL A 983 24.40 43.63 -29.26
N ASN A 984 23.39 42.93 -29.81
CA ASN A 984 22.07 43.47 -30.15
C ASN A 984 20.89 42.72 -29.50
N GLY A 985 21.11 42.15 -28.32
CA GLY A 985 20.07 41.49 -27.54
C GLY A 985 19.99 39.98 -27.73
N GLY A 986 20.93 39.39 -28.47
CA GLY A 986 21.21 37.95 -28.49
C GLY A 986 22.15 37.50 -27.36
N TYR A 987 22.67 36.28 -27.45
CA TYR A 987 23.55 35.69 -26.44
C TYR A 987 24.93 36.36 -26.42
N SER A 988 25.28 37.01 -25.32
CA SER A 988 26.53 37.78 -25.17
C SER A 988 27.78 36.93 -25.43
N GLY A 989 28.65 37.39 -26.34
CA GLY A 989 29.88 36.69 -26.75
C GLY A 989 29.65 35.52 -27.72
N GLY A 990 28.39 35.23 -28.07
CA GLY A 990 28.00 34.19 -29.01
C GLY A 990 27.90 34.69 -30.44
N TYR A 991 29.02 35.02 -31.07
CA TYR A 991 29.07 35.58 -32.44
C TYR A 991 28.27 34.79 -33.49
N GLY A 992 28.23 33.46 -33.37
CA GLY A 992 27.49 32.56 -34.26
C GLY A 992 26.18 32.02 -33.68
N TYR A 993 25.71 32.54 -32.54
CA TYR A 993 24.51 32.06 -31.84
C TYR A 993 23.28 32.86 -32.27
N VAL A 994 22.27 32.17 -32.81
CA VAL A 994 21.04 32.79 -33.33
C VAL A 994 19.86 32.42 -32.43
N PRO A 995 19.26 33.38 -31.71
CA PRO A 995 18.06 33.13 -30.94
C PRO A 995 16.87 32.69 -31.82
N ALA A 996 15.97 31.90 -31.24
CA ALA A 996 14.75 31.44 -31.89
C ALA A 996 13.95 32.61 -32.49
N TYR A 997 13.32 32.34 -33.62
CA TYR A 997 12.51 33.23 -34.45
C TYR A 997 13.25 34.48 -34.96
N THR A 998 14.58 34.51 -34.89
CA THR A 998 15.39 35.64 -35.35
C THR A 998 15.88 35.43 -36.78
N GLY A 999 15.52 36.35 -37.67
CA GLY A 999 16.17 36.45 -38.99
C GLY A 999 17.55 37.08 -38.86
N VAL A 1000 18.57 36.44 -39.46
CA VAL A 1000 19.96 36.95 -39.43
C VAL A 1000 20.62 36.90 -40.80
N LEU A 1001 21.63 37.74 -40.97
CA LEU A 1001 22.65 37.63 -41.99
C LEU A 1001 23.82 36.82 -41.44
N LEU A 1002 24.12 35.68 -42.06
CA LEU A 1002 25.31 34.89 -41.75
C LEU A 1002 26.49 35.36 -42.60
N LYS A 1003 27.66 35.53 -41.99
CA LYS A 1003 28.92 35.90 -42.63
C LYS A 1003 29.98 34.87 -42.27
N VAL A 1004 30.65 34.30 -43.28
CA VAL A 1004 31.84 33.47 -43.11
C VAL A 1004 33.03 34.41 -42.92
N LEU A 1005 33.63 34.42 -41.73
CA LEU A 1005 34.66 35.38 -41.35
C LEU A 1005 36.03 35.05 -41.97
N ASP A 1006 36.38 33.77 -42.02
CA ASP A 1006 37.74 33.30 -42.33
C ASP A 1006 38.00 33.01 -43.82
N LYS A 1007 36.96 32.89 -44.67
CA LYS A 1007 37.08 32.47 -46.08
C LYS A 1007 35.89 32.91 -46.96
N GLU A 1008 35.92 32.60 -48.26
CA GLU A 1008 34.90 32.99 -49.26
C GLU A 1008 33.65 32.09 -49.32
N ALA A 1009 33.65 30.93 -48.68
CA ALA A 1009 32.50 30.02 -48.64
C ALA A 1009 32.62 29.08 -47.44
N ALA A 1010 31.52 28.65 -46.84
CA ALA A 1010 31.58 27.61 -45.82
C ALA A 1010 32.11 26.29 -46.42
N SER A 1011 32.85 25.52 -45.63
CA SER A 1011 33.41 24.24 -46.07
C SER A 1011 32.32 23.23 -46.47
N ASN A 1012 32.67 22.28 -47.34
CA ASN A 1012 31.78 21.17 -47.66
C ASN A 1012 31.43 20.37 -46.40
N GLY A 1013 30.15 20.02 -46.22
CA GLY A 1013 29.66 19.36 -45.00
C GLY A 1013 29.46 20.29 -43.79
N PHE A 1014 29.36 21.61 -44.00
CA PHE A 1014 29.01 22.58 -42.94
C PHE A 1014 27.68 22.23 -42.26
N TYR A 1015 27.66 22.31 -40.93
CA TYR A 1015 26.49 22.07 -40.09
C TYR A 1015 26.38 23.12 -38.99
N TYR A 1016 25.21 23.19 -38.38
CA TYR A 1016 24.94 23.93 -37.15
C TYR A 1016 24.33 22.98 -36.12
N ALA A 1017 24.17 23.43 -34.88
CA ALA A 1017 23.50 22.67 -33.84
C ALA A 1017 22.38 23.47 -33.17
N ILE A 1018 21.55 22.77 -32.39
CA ILE A 1018 20.60 23.38 -31.45
C ILE A 1018 21.42 24.11 -30.38
N GLY A 1019 21.06 25.37 -30.13
CA GLY A 1019 21.74 26.24 -29.17
C GLY A 1019 21.54 25.76 -27.74
N GLU A 1020 22.58 25.94 -26.92
CA GLU A 1020 22.62 25.44 -25.53
C GLU A 1020 22.03 26.43 -24.51
N HIS A 1021 21.80 27.70 -24.88
CA HIS A 1021 21.37 28.80 -24.01
C HIS A 1021 19.91 29.24 -24.21
N ASP A 1022 19.02 28.26 -24.41
CA ASP A 1022 17.59 28.44 -24.69
C ASP A 1022 16.71 28.57 -23.43
N ASP A 1023 17.32 28.74 -22.27
CA ASP A 1023 16.71 29.08 -20.99
C ASP A 1023 16.56 30.60 -20.81
N ALA A 1024 17.36 31.39 -21.53
CA ALA A 1024 17.24 32.84 -21.60
C ALA A 1024 16.24 33.28 -22.69
N THR A 1025 15.53 34.39 -22.43
CA THR A 1025 14.71 35.05 -23.45
C THR A 1025 15.50 36.17 -24.09
N TYR A 1026 15.72 36.05 -25.40
CA TYR A 1026 16.42 37.07 -26.19
C TYR A 1026 15.42 38.00 -26.87
N THR A 1027 15.68 39.31 -26.86
CA THR A 1027 14.84 40.31 -27.53
C THR A 1027 15.69 41.16 -28.46
N ILE A 1028 15.55 40.94 -29.76
CA ILE A 1028 16.25 41.70 -30.79
C ILE A 1028 15.27 42.72 -31.37
N SER A 1029 15.23 43.91 -30.77
CA SER A 1029 14.27 44.96 -31.13
C SER A 1029 14.57 45.56 -32.51
N ASN A 1030 13.52 45.82 -33.30
CA ASN A 1030 13.56 46.55 -34.57
C ASN A 1030 14.48 45.95 -35.65
N ASN A 1031 14.71 44.63 -35.62
CA ASN A 1031 15.53 43.93 -36.61
C ASN A 1031 14.94 44.06 -38.02
N ILE A 1032 15.74 44.52 -38.99
CA ILE A 1032 15.32 44.62 -40.39
C ILE A 1032 15.30 43.25 -41.08
N MET A 1033 15.98 42.25 -40.53
CA MET A 1033 16.01 40.89 -41.06
C MET A 1033 14.77 40.12 -40.58
N THR A 1034 13.91 39.75 -41.53
CA THR A 1034 12.70 38.98 -41.29
C THR A 1034 12.94 37.52 -41.66
N GLY A 1035 12.81 36.62 -40.70
CA GLY A 1035 13.01 35.17 -40.88
C GLY A 1035 11.74 34.43 -41.31
N ILE A 1036 11.89 33.41 -42.15
CA ILE A 1036 10.84 32.46 -42.52
C ILE A 1036 11.21 31.09 -41.92
N THR A 1037 10.45 30.61 -40.92
CA THR A 1037 10.83 29.43 -40.11
C THR A 1037 9.91 28.22 -40.27
N VAL A 1038 8.59 28.41 -40.32
CA VAL A 1038 7.62 27.29 -40.25
C VAL A 1038 7.16 26.79 -41.62
N ASN A 1039 6.87 27.71 -42.54
CA ASN A 1039 6.35 27.43 -43.88
C ASN A 1039 7.01 28.34 -44.89
N SER A 1040 7.19 27.83 -46.12
CA SER A 1040 7.55 28.73 -47.21
C SER A 1040 6.41 29.73 -47.38
N SER A 1041 6.77 30.99 -47.61
CA SER A 1041 5.80 32.07 -47.57
C SER A 1041 6.00 33.01 -48.73
N ASN A 1042 4.91 33.66 -49.14
CA ASN A 1042 4.99 34.74 -50.11
C ASN A 1042 5.59 35.96 -49.41
N VAL A 1043 6.68 36.48 -49.97
CA VAL A 1043 7.31 37.69 -49.45
C VAL A 1043 6.85 38.88 -50.30
N PRO A 1044 5.96 39.73 -49.77
CA PRO A 1044 5.41 40.86 -50.51
C PRO A 1044 6.52 41.87 -50.79
N ALA A 1045 6.73 42.14 -52.07
CA ALA A 1045 7.69 43.13 -52.53
C ALA A 1045 7.13 43.85 -53.75
N SER A 1046 7.38 45.16 -53.82
CA SER A 1046 6.93 45.99 -54.94
C SER A 1046 8.03 46.99 -55.31
N VAL A 1047 7.80 47.75 -56.39
CA VAL A 1047 8.70 48.86 -56.74
C VAL A 1047 8.74 49.90 -55.62
N ALA A 1048 7.62 50.17 -54.94
CA ALA A 1048 7.50 51.17 -53.88
C ALA A 1048 7.98 50.68 -52.50
N ASP A 1049 7.79 49.39 -52.18
CA ASP A 1049 8.23 48.73 -50.94
C ASP A 1049 9.03 47.46 -51.29
N PRO A 1050 10.31 47.61 -51.68
CA PRO A 1050 11.15 46.50 -52.09
C PRO A 1050 11.74 45.77 -50.88
N VAL A 1051 11.95 44.45 -51.01
CA VAL A 1051 12.72 43.64 -50.06
C VAL A 1051 14.08 43.27 -50.62
N TYR A 1052 15.01 42.87 -49.76
CA TYR A 1052 16.36 42.50 -50.15
C TYR A 1052 16.66 41.06 -49.76
N VAL A 1053 17.07 40.26 -50.73
CA VAL A 1053 17.35 38.82 -50.59
C VAL A 1053 18.77 38.53 -51.04
N ILE A 1054 19.44 37.55 -50.44
CA ILE A 1054 20.80 37.17 -50.87
C ILE A 1054 20.73 36.29 -52.11
N GLN A 1055 21.46 36.66 -53.16
CA GLN A 1055 21.65 35.85 -54.36
C GLN A 1055 23.10 35.98 -54.85
N GLY A 1056 23.85 34.87 -54.82
CA GLY A 1056 25.26 34.86 -55.24
C GLY A 1056 26.17 35.67 -54.33
N GLY A 1057 25.92 35.67 -53.01
CA GLY A 1057 26.76 36.34 -52.01
C GLY A 1057 26.51 37.83 -51.82
N VAL A 1058 25.60 38.42 -52.60
CA VAL A 1058 25.21 39.82 -52.51
C VAL A 1058 23.72 39.96 -52.31
N PHE A 1059 23.31 41.01 -51.61
CA PHE A 1059 21.90 41.37 -51.52
C PHE A 1059 21.41 41.91 -52.85
N LYS A 1060 20.33 41.33 -53.35
CA LYS A 1060 19.62 41.82 -54.53
C LYS A 1060 18.26 42.35 -54.11
N LYS A 1061 17.92 43.48 -54.72
CA LYS A 1061 16.64 44.16 -54.55
C LYS A 1061 15.56 43.42 -55.31
N ALA A 1062 14.58 42.87 -54.61
CA ALA A 1062 13.37 42.31 -55.21
C ALA A 1062 12.29 43.40 -55.26
N LYS A 1063 11.82 43.70 -56.48
CA LYS A 1063 10.79 44.72 -56.76
C LYS A 1063 9.43 44.11 -57.14
N ALA A 1064 9.31 42.79 -57.07
CA ALA A 1064 8.10 42.04 -57.35
C ALA A 1064 7.96 40.95 -56.29
N ASN A 1065 6.71 40.59 -55.99
CA ASN A 1065 6.36 39.59 -54.99
C ASN A 1065 7.16 38.30 -55.22
N ILE A 1066 7.81 37.79 -54.17
CA ILE A 1066 8.54 36.53 -54.25
C ILE A 1066 7.59 35.44 -53.78
N GLY A 1067 7.08 34.66 -54.72
CA GLY A 1067 6.30 33.47 -54.40
C GLY A 1067 7.17 32.38 -53.79
N ASN A 1068 6.67 31.70 -52.76
CA ASN A 1068 7.31 30.51 -52.18
C ASN A 1068 8.77 30.76 -51.71
N PHE A 1069 9.00 31.83 -50.94
CA PHE A 1069 10.32 32.10 -50.37
C PHE A 1069 10.76 30.93 -49.46
N PRO A 1070 12.02 30.47 -49.56
CA PRO A 1070 12.47 29.29 -48.84
C PRO A 1070 12.34 29.44 -47.31
N ILE A 1071 12.03 28.32 -46.66
CA ILE A 1071 12.12 28.20 -45.20
C ILE A 1071 13.59 28.23 -44.74
N HIS A 1072 13.77 28.48 -43.46
CA HIS A 1072 15.06 28.54 -42.77
C HIS A 1072 16.01 29.62 -43.32
N GLN A 1073 15.43 30.62 -43.98
CA GLN A 1073 16.12 31.78 -44.56
C GLN A 1073 15.48 33.07 -44.08
N ALA A 1074 16.17 34.19 -44.32
CA ALA A 1074 15.68 35.51 -43.97
C ALA A 1074 15.83 36.48 -45.14
N TYR A 1075 15.00 37.52 -45.17
CA TYR A 1075 15.13 38.64 -46.10
C TYR A 1075 15.20 39.94 -45.30
N ALA A 1076 15.82 40.98 -45.85
CA ALA A 1076 15.84 42.28 -45.22
C ALA A 1076 14.66 43.13 -45.74
N LYS A 1077 13.88 43.70 -44.82
CA LYS A 1077 12.90 44.76 -45.11
C LYS A 1077 13.40 46.08 -44.54
N ILE A 1078 13.75 47.01 -45.42
CA ILE A 1078 14.39 48.27 -45.05
C ILE A 1078 13.41 49.41 -45.27
N SER A 1079 12.90 49.97 -44.17
CA SER A 1079 11.99 51.12 -44.21
C SER A 1079 12.77 52.45 -44.23
N GLY A 1080 12.19 53.51 -44.80
CA GLY A 1080 12.78 54.85 -44.79
C GLY A 1080 13.85 55.11 -45.86
N VAL A 1081 14.02 54.21 -46.83
CA VAL A 1081 14.95 54.38 -47.96
C VAL A 1081 14.16 54.47 -49.28
N PRO A 1082 14.39 55.49 -50.12
CA PRO A 1082 13.70 55.62 -51.41
C PRO A 1082 13.88 54.40 -52.32
N ALA A 1083 12.83 54.03 -53.08
CA ALA A 1083 12.82 52.91 -54.01
C ALA A 1083 13.94 52.94 -55.09
N GLY A 1084 14.56 54.08 -55.36
CA GLY A 1084 15.70 54.23 -56.29
C GLY A 1084 17.09 54.28 -55.63
N ALA A 1085 17.16 54.42 -54.30
CA ALA A 1085 18.44 54.61 -53.62
C ALA A 1085 19.30 53.35 -53.67
N LYS A 1086 20.61 53.53 -53.92
CA LYS A 1086 21.57 52.42 -53.81
C LYS A 1086 21.96 52.26 -52.34
N LEU A 1087 22.00 51.00 -51.93
CA LEU A 1087 22.23 50.57 -50.57
C LEU A 1087 23.44 49.63 -50.51
N ARG A 1088 24.18 49.65 -49.40
CA ARG A 1088 25.19 48.63 -49.10
C ARG A 1088 25.14 48.24 -47.63
N PHE A 1089 25.45 46.98 -47.35
CA PHE A 1089 25.60 46.48 -45.99
C PHE A 1089 27.06 46.68 -45.56
N VAL A 1090 27.26 47.29 -44.39
CA VAL A 1090 28.57 47.57 -43.81
C VAL A 1090 28.64 46.88 -42.47
N PHE A 1091 29.72 46.15 -42.21
CA PHE A 1091 29.87 45.39 -40.97
C PHE A 1091 30.79 46.11 -40.00
N SER A 1092 30.38 46.15 -38.73
CA SER A 1092 31.10 46.88 -37.68
C SER A 1092 32.39 46.21 -37.20
N ASP A 1093 32.64 44.96 -37.59
CA ASP A 1093 33.74 44.10 -37.14
C ASP A 1093 35.02 44.23 -37.97
N ASP A 1094 34.95 44.68 -39.23
CA ASP A 1094 36.13 44.75 -40.10
C ASP A 1094 36.08 45.80 -41.23
N ASN A 1095 35.11 46.73 -41.23
CA ASN A 1095 34.87 47.69 -42.32
C ASN A 1095 34.68 47.04 -43.72
N ILE A 1096 34.49 45.72 -43.80
CA ILE A 1096 34.18 45.02 -45.05
C ILE A 1096 32.72 45.31 -45.43
N SER A 1097 32.40 45.32 -46.72
CA SER A 1097 31.05 45.63 -47.20
C SER A 1097 30.56 44.71 -48.31
N THR A 1098 29.24 44.55 -48.42
CA THR A 1098 28.59 43.94 -49.59
C THR A 1098 27.73 44.96 -50.32
N GLY A 1099 27.96 45.12 -51.62
CA GLY A 1099 27.19 46.04 -52.47
C GLY A 1099 25.89 45.41 -52.99
N ILE A 1100 24.84 46.22 -53.16
CA ILE A 1100 23.62 45.82 -53.88
C ILE A 1100 23.82 46.11 -55.38
N THR A 1101 23.81 45.08 -56.22
CA THR A 1101 24.32 45.15 -57.60
C THR A 1101 23.32 45.54 -58.69
N ALA A 1102 22.08 45.94 -58.36
CA ALA A 1102 21.11 46.37 -59.38
C ALA A 1102 20.72 47.84 -59.26
N ILE A 1103 21.44 48.68 -60.01
CA ILE A 1103 20.92 49.92 -60.57
C ILE A 1103 20.58 49.56 -62.01
N ASP A 1104 19.31 49.54 -62.35
CA ASP A 1104 18.93 49.43 -63.75
C ASP A 1104 18.82 50.85 -64.31
N THR A 1105 19.76 51.20 -65.19
CA THR A 1105 19.50 52.08 -66.33
C THR A 1105 20.45 51.70 -67.44
N LYS A 1106 19.91 51.07 -68.49
CA LYS A 1106 20.45 51.12 -69.86
C LYS A 1106 20.99 52.52 -70.18
N LYS A 1107 22.15 52.58 -70.84
CA LYS A 1107 22.38 53.48 -71.99
C LYS A 1107 23.44 52.89 -72.92
N ALA A 1108 23.16 53.06 -74.20
CA ALA A 1108 24.02 52.75 -75.33
C ALA A 1108 25.11 53.82 -75.52
N ASP A 1109 26.06 53.48 -76.38
CA ASP A 1109 27.18 54.26 -76.91
C ASP A 1109 28.42 54.37 -76.02
N ASP A 1110 29.37 53.45 -76.28
CA ASP A 1110 30.79 53.80 -76.27
C ASP A 1110 31.51 53.03 -77.40
N ASN A 1111 31.64 53.70 -78.54
CA ASN A 1111 32.28 53.19 -79.75
C ASN A 1111 33.81 53.26 -79.60
N VAL A 1112 34.41 52.33 -78.87
CA VAL A 1112 35.83 52.39 -78.46
C VAL A 1112 36.62 51.15 -78.89
N TYR A 1113 37.86 51.32 -79.35
CA TYR A 1113 38.79 50.24 -79.73
C TYR A 1113 39.79 49.97 -78.59
N TYR A 1114 40.19 48.71 -78.42
CA TYR A 1114 41.25 48.27 -77.51
C TYR A 1114 42.35 47.55 -78.30
N ASN A 1115 43.63 47.75 -77.99
CA ASN A 1115 44.68 46.89 -78.54
C ASN A 1115 44.65 45.50 -77.87
N LEU A 1116 45.43 44.53 -78.37
CA LEU A 1116 45.43 43.16 -77.84
C LEU A 1116 45.98 43.05 -76.40
N ASN A 1117 46.56 44.13 -75.84
CA ASN A 1117 46.98 44.22 -74.45
C ASN A 1117 45.91 44.88 -73.55
N GLY A 1118 44.69 45.11 -74.07
CA GLY A 1118 43.58 45.67 -73.31
C GLY A 1118 43.64 47.18 -73.08
N GLN A 1119 44.53 47.90 -73.77
CA GLN A 1119 44.65 49.35 -73.66
C GLN A 1119 43.69 50.05 -74.63
N ARG A 1120 42.99 51.08 -74.16
CA ARG A 1120 42.08 51.89 -74.97
C ARG A 1120 42.85 52.69 -76.03
N VAL A 1121 42.41 52.64 -77.28
CA VAL A 1121 42.98 53.38 -78.41
C VAL A 1121 41.89 54.22 -79.06
N THR A 1122 42.09 55.54 -79.09
CA THR A 1122 41.08 56.52 -79.52
C THR A 1122 41.11 56.85 -81.01
N ASN A 1123 42.14 56.43 -81.76
CA ASN A 1123 42.19 56.62 -83.22
C ASN A 1123 43.09 55.57 -83.91
N PRO A 1124 42.67 54.30 -84.00
CA PRO A 1124 43.48 53.22 -84.57
C PRO A 1124 43.75 53.46 -86.08
N GLN A 1125 45.03 53.53 -86.47
CA GLN A 1125 45.43 53.81 -87.87
C GLN A 1125 45.82 52.55 -88.65
N HIS A 1126 46.44 51.55 -88.01
CA HIS A 1126 46.80 50.26 -88.62
C HIS A 1126 46.99 49.21 -87.52
N GLY A 1127 46.52 47.98 -87.72
CA GLY A 1127 46.72 46.85 -86.80
C GLY A 1127 45.42 46.18 -86.32
N VAL A 1128 45.54 45.28 -85.35
CA VAL A 1128 44.41 44.47 -84.85
C VAL A 1128 43.96 44.92 -83.47
N PHE A 1129 42.66 45.20 -83.36
CA PHE A 1129 42.02 45.75 -82.17
C PHE A 1129 40.79 44.92 -81.77
N ILE A 1130 40.33 45.10 -80.53
CA ILE A 1130 39.04 44.61 -80.04
C ILE A 1130 38.07 45.78 -80.02
N HIS A 1131 36.95 45.63 -80.72
CA HIS A 1131 35.88 46.63 -80.78
C HIS A 1131 34.53 45.93 -80.75
N GLY A 1132 33.65 46.34 -79.83
CA GLY A 1132 32.38 45.65 -79.60
C GLY A 1132 32.53 44.15 -79.25
N GLY A 1133 33.64 43.76 -78.60
CA GLY A 1133 33.93 42.36 -78.23
C GLY A 1133 34.39 41.46 -79.38
N ARG A 1134 34.63 42.02 -80.57
CA ARG A 1134 35.15 41.28 -81.74
C ARG A 1134 36.54 41.76 -82.13
N LYS A 1135 37.34 40.87 -82.72
CA LYS A 1135 38.63 41.22 -83.33
C LYS A 1135 38.39 41.95 -84.64
N VAL A 1136 38.88 43.18 -84.75
CA VAL A 1136 38.74 44.06 -85.92
C VAL A 1136 40.13 44.43 -86.41
N ILE A 1137 40.38 44.29 -87.72
CA ILE A 1137 41.65 44.65 -88.35
C ILE A 1137 41.45 45.97 -89.08
N ILE A 1138 42.22 46.99 -88.72
CA ILE A 1138 42.32 48.24 -89.47
C ILE A 1138 43.54 48.14 -90.37
N LYS A 1139 43.32 48.18 -91.68
CA LYS A 1139 44.36 48.09 -92.71
C LYS A 1139 44.85 49.46 -93.11
#